data_AF-A0A816NYS4-F1
#
_entry.id   AF-A0A816NYS4-F1
#
_cell.length_a   1.000
_cell.length_b   1.000
_cell.length_c   1.000
_cell.angle_alpha   90.00
_cell.angle_beta   90.00
_cell.angle_gamma   90.00
#
_symmetry.space_group_name_H-M   'P 1'
#
loop_
_entity.id
_entity.type
_entity.pdbx_description
1 polymer ?
#
loop_
_entity_poly.entity_id
_entity_poly.type
_entity_poly.pdbx_seq_one_letter_code
_entity_poly.pdbx_strand_id
1 'polypeptide(L)'
;MVFVSQALIRTETEHSPEITITQLMAMAEPRKLRGHKATATCCIASRDRPGLVVTSGEDGCVCWFDLRCKDVQFTFDVGTEPVSSLCFKTGNEDILYASHGNEIKSFDVHMLSAGSWKPLESYSYNKDEVNQVVCNGRSSFLSSADDSGDVKIIDVGQKCLYKTLRAGHTSICSSVQFIPWRPWEVITGGLDAKLVLWDFSKGRSQKIIDFSSDNSGQCLNPAFVHSIAVPEMDMVDKLDKICAVARGDGIVDLINIESELSRKGASKGSSRNNVAKRVCLDYSVGGHKAAVSCVAFSQFQEKGRFLISGGNDKSVKIWDCVRCLDSDNNDNRDLLHLNIDLSKKVNWLCTNQSDSENLVVCDTTRVVKALWAYEWLLDPQVSYLLLLKTGEIFTLLCLLYISMSQDLFKCTDLSFTMKPPQSQPLFHLFLLLLLIATVSSSSPLDPKQFKALKILTTTKDPCSNHSSTTITCDDASPFRRVTSLSFANCSSSLSLPSKTLKPLSTSLLSLSFLNCPSLSPPKHLPISLRSFSAVSSFHRHHGLSGVYLARLVNLTRLSIFSVPVSASGLYVVLGNMRNITSLTISSANLPGKIPKAFHSNLTYMDLSNNILTGPLRPSITLLTGLKSLNLSRNSLSGEIPNKIGDLTLLKNLSLASNRFSGPVPSSVPSLSQLTHLDLSGNRLNGVVPSFFSGMKSLRHLNLADNSFHGVLPFNETFIKNLEFFQVRGNSGLCYNNTLLSWKLNLGIAPCDKYGLPLSSPPQKQKQKEEEDDYDDNDGDGDGDKKEEKHGSTNKVVLGVAIALSSLVFFIVFLILLTKWSLLSK
;
A
#
# COMPACT_ATOMS: atom_id res chain seq x y z
N MET A 1 16.42 14.44 14.57
CA MET A 1 17.02 15.29 15.63
C MET A 1 18.17 14.63 16.37
N VAL A 2 18.10 13.33 16.72
CA VAL A 2 19.18 12.66 17.50
C VAL A 2 20.43 12.31 16.67
N PHE A 3 20.33 12.13 15.35
CA PHE A 3 21.48 11.77 14.50
C PHE A 3 22.34 12.94 14.01
N VAL A 4 21.77 14.15 13.87
CA VAL A 4 22.54 15.36 13.47
C VAL A 4 23.46 15.83 14.61
N SER A 5 23.10 15.53 15.86
CA SER A 5 23.87 15.92 17.04
C SER A 5 25.18 15.14 17.24
N GLN A 6 25.32 13.94 16.67
CA GLN A 6 26.54 13.13 16.85
C GLN A 6 27.67 13.48 15.88
N ALA A 7 27.39 14.18 14.78
CA ALA A 7 28.41 14.63 13.82
C ALA A 7 29.08 15.95 14.24
N LEU A 8 28.35 16.83 14.94
CA LEU A 8 28.88 18.13 15.38
C LEU A 8 29.84 18.06 16.59
N ILE A 9 29.93 16.92 17.29
CA ILE A 9 30.74 16.79 18.52
C ILE A 9 32.20 16.38 18.23
N ARG A 10 32.60 16.16 16.96
CA ARG A 10 33.96 15.71 16.60
C ARG A 10 34.90 16.78 16.05
N THR A 11 34.52 18.05 16.02
CA THR A 11 35.35 19.15 15.52
C THR A 11 35.39 20.30 16.52
N GLU A 12 35.89 20.05 17.73
CA GLU A 12 36.34 21.10 18.65
C GLU A 12 37.82 20.88 18.98
N THR A 13 38.70 21.12 18.00
CA THR A 13 40.08 21.54 18.27
C THR A 13 40.60 22.31 17.06
N GLU A 14 40.77 23.62 17.28
CA GLU A 14 41.57 24.60 16.51
C GLU A 14 41.10 25.05 15.11
N HIS A 15 40.84 26.37 15.04
CA HIS A 15 40.72 27.24 13.86
C HIS A 15 39.62 26.92 12.83
N SER A 16 38.53 27.69 12.91
CA SER A 16 37.38 27.68 12.01
C SER A 16 37.68 28.24 10.61
N PRO A 17 37.47 27.49 9.51
CA PRO A 17 37.13 28.07 8.23
C PRO A 17 35.60 28.15 8.09
N GLU A 18 35.11 29.25 7.51
CA GLU A 18 33.71 29.38 7.08
C GLU A 18 33.34 28.23 6.14
N ILE A 19 32.32 27.45 6.51
CA ILE A 19 31.79 26.39 5.67
C ILE A 19 30.93 27.04 4.58
N THR A 20 31.41 27.03 3.35
CA THR A 20 30.65 27.55 2.19
C THR A 20 29.53 26.58 1.78
N ILE A 21 28.46 27.09 1.14
CA ILE A 21 27.33 26.28 0.62
C ILE A 21 27.83 25.13 -0.29
N THR A 22 28.95 25.34 -0.97
CA THR A 22 29.65 24.33 -1.78
C THR A 22 30.18 23.15 -0.94
N GLN A 23 30.61 23.39 0.31
CA GLN A 23 31.02 22.35 1.25
C GLN A 23 29.82 21.64 1.89
N LEU A 24 28.68 22.31 2.10
CA LEU A 24 27.43 21.68 2.53
C LEU A 24 26.81 20.79 1.45
N MET A 25 26.93 21.16 0.18
CA MET A 25 26.57 20.27 -0.94
C MET A 25 27.56 19.11 -1.12
N ALA A 26 28.80 19.25 -0.64
CA ALA A 26 29.78 18.16 -0.58
C ALA A 26 29.54 17.18 0.60
N MET A 27 28.58 17.44 1.50
CA MET A 27 28.29 16.58 2.66
C MET A 27 27.36 15.39 2.37
N ALA A 28 26.96 15.15 1.12
CA ALA A 28 26.14 14.00 0.72
C ALA A 28 26.91 13.02 -0.19
N GLU A 29 28.19 12.73 0.11
CA GLU A 29 28.87 11.64 -0.59
C GLU A 29 28.17 10.30 -0.30
N PRO A 30 27.84 9.50 -1.32
CA PRO A 30 27.22 8.20 -1.12
C PRO A 30 28.16 7.31 -0.31
N ARG A 31 27.59 6.59 0.66
CA ARG A 31 28.38 5.67 1.48
C ARG A 31 28.86 4.51 0.63
N LYS A 32 30.15 4.22 0.76
CA LYS A 32 30.88 3.22 -0.01
C LYS A 32 30.96 1.92 0.79
N LEU A 33 30.12 0.94 0.46
CA LEU A 33 30.14 -0.40 1.03
C LEU A 33 31.19 -1.24 0.30
N ARG A 34 32.20 -1.71 1.02
CA ARG A 34 33.34 -2.46 0.47
C ARG A 34 33.26 -3.90 0.96
N GLY A 35 33.34 -4.85 0.02
CA GLY A 35 33.36 -6.28 0.31
C GLY A 35 33.87 -7.09 -0.89
N HIS A 36 33.48 -6.70 -2.09
CA HIS A 36 33.89 -7.38 -3.33
C HIS A 36 35.31 -7.03 -3.77
N LYS A 37 35.96 -8.02 -4.38
CA LYS A 37 37.26 -7.93 -5.07
C LYS A 37 37.09 -7.54 -6.54
N ALA A 38 35.95 -7.85 -7.14
CA ALA A 38 35.56 -7.50 -8.51
C ALA A 38 34.25 -6.68 -8.52
N THR A 39 33.68 -6.45 -9.71
CA THR A 39 32.46 -5.64 -9.87
C THR A 39 31.28 -6.30 -9.15
N ALA A 40 30.46 -5.49 -8.46
CA ALA A 40 29.20 -5.98 -7.91
C ALA A 40 28.16 -6.12 -9.03
N THR A 41 27.53 -7.30 -9.12
CA THR A 41 26.62 -7.70 -10.20
C THR A 41 25.16 -7.48 -9.83
N CYS A 42 24.77 -7.81 -8.60
CA CYS A 42 23.40 -7.69 -8.11
C CYS A 42 23.41 -7.17 -6.66
N CYS A 43 22.31 -6.53 -6.26
CA CYS A 43 22.01 -6.24 -4.87
C CYS A 43 20.53 -6.46 -4.58
N ILE A 44 20.24 -7.01 -3.41
CA ILE A 44 18.89 -7.20 -2.89
C ILE A 44 18.81 -6.71 -1.44
N ALA A 45 17.66 -6.16 -1.06
CA ALA A 45 17.39 -5.73 0.30
C ALA A 45 16.42 -6.71 0.97
N SER A 46 16.66 -6.98 2.25
CA SER A 46 15.77 -7.80 3.08
C SER A 46 14.47 -7.06 3.37
N ARG A 47 13.35 -7.76 3.23
CA ARG A 47 12.02 -7.23 3.58
C ARG A 47 11.73 -7.41 5.06
N ASP A 48 12.19 -8.52 5.64
CA ASP A 48 11.92 -8.87 7.03
C ASP A 48 12.87 -8.16 7.99
N ARG A 49 14.06 -7.75 7.51
CA ARG A 49 15.10 -7.06 8.30
C ARG A 49 15.49 -5.74 7.63
N PRO A 50 14.77 -4.63 7.91
CA PRO A 50 15.07 -3.32 7.35
C PRO A 50 16.53 -2.90 7.61
N GLY A 51 17.22 -2.46 6.56
CA GLY A 51 18.65 -2.13 6.65
C GLY A 51 19.60 -3.28 6.34
N LEU A 52 19.13 -4.52 6.19
CA LEU A 52 19.97 -5.62 5.70
C LEU A 52 19.97 -5.63 4.17
N VAL A 53 21.16 -5.68 3.59
CA VAL A 53 21.41 -5.69 2.15
C VAL A 53 22.42 -6.78 1.83
N VAL A 54 22.17 -7.51 0.75
CA VAL A 54 23.06 -8.57 0.27
C VAL A 54 23.43 -8.26 -1.17
N THR A 55 24.72 -8.39 -1.48
CA THR A 55 25.24 -8.14 -2.83
C THR A 55 26.04 -9.34 -3.32
N SER A 56 26.04 -9.52 -4.65
CA SER A 56 26.88 -10.49 -5.34
C SER A 56 27.87 -9.78 -6.26
N GLY A 57 28.92 -10.50 -6.67
CA GLY A 57 29.91 -9.96 -7.59
C GLY A 57 30.45 -10.96 -8.60
N GLU A 58 31.23 -10.42 -9.54
CA GLU A 58 32.02 -11.17 -10.53
C GLU A 58 33.14 -12.00 -9.88
N ASP A 59 33.41 -11.76 -8.61
CA ASP A 59 34.37 -12.50 -7.80
C ASP A 59 33.82 -13.81 -7.22
N GLY A 60 32.60 -14.21 -7.61
CA GLY A 60 31.94 -15.42 -7.12
C GLY A 60 31.53 -15.34 -5.64
N CYS A 61 31.60 -14.15 -5.05
CA CYS A 61 31.34 -13.90 -3.64
C CYS A 61 29.95 -13.30 -3.42
N VAL A 62 29.41 -13.54 -2.23
CA VAL A 62 28.25 -12.83 -1.70
C VAL A 62 28.64 -12.07 -0.44
N CYS A 63 28.36 -10.77 -0.39
CA CYS A 63 28.64 -9.90 0.74
C CYS A 63 27.36 -9.51 1.47
N TRP A 64 27.41 -9.56 2.80
CA TRP A 64 26.31 -9.18 3.69
C TRP A 64 26.58 -7.85 4.37
N PHE A 65 25.66 -6.91 4.23
CA PHE A 65 25.76 -5.57 4.78
C PHE A 65 24.57 -5.27 5.68
N ASP A 66 24.85 -4.83 6.90
CA ASP A 66 23.87 -4.11 7.70
C ASP A 66 24.17 -2.62 7.53
N LEU A 67 23.24 -1.87 6.94
CA LEU A 67 23.41 -0.45 6.68
C LEU A 67 23.60 0.38 7.97
N ARG A 68 23.30 -0.17 9.15
CA ARG A 68 23.63 0.46 10.44
C ARG A 68 25.12 0.34 10.80
N CYS A 69 25.85 -0.58 10.17
CA CYS A 69 27.23 -0.96 10.48
C CYS A 69 28.18 -0.56 9.35
N LYS A 70 29.34 0.05 9.67
CA LYS A 70 30.26 0.61 8.67
C LYS A 70 30.84 -0.41 7.70
N ASP A 71 31.10 -1.61 8.19
CA ASP A 71 31.82 -2.66 7.46
C ASP A 71 30.89 -3.80 7.04
N VAL A 72 31.36 -4.61 6.08
CA VAL A 72 30.71 -5.86 5.70
C VAL A 72 30.60 -6.78 6.93
N GLN A 73 29.42 -7.36 7.16
CA GLN A 73 29.18 -8.27 8.28
C GLN A 73 29.94 -9.59 8.05
N PHE A 74 29.78 -10.15 6.86
CA PHE A 74 30.54 -11.30 6.39
C PHE A 74 30.46 -11.41 4.87
N THR A 75 31.43 -12.15 4.31
CA THR A 75 31.50 -12.50 2.90
C THR A 75 31.68 -13.99 2.80
N PHE A 76 31.02 -14.62 1.83
CA PHE A 76 31.20 -16.03 1.57
C PHE A 76 31.27 -16.33 0.08
N ASP A 77 32.04 -17.37 -0.24
CA ASP A 77 32.28 -17.81 -1.62
C ASP A 77 31.19 -18.78 -2.05
N VAL A 78 30.53 -18.51 -3.17
CA VAL A 78 29.56 -19.42 -3.81
C VAL A 78 30.30 -20.39 -4.75
N GLY A 79 31.39 -19.92 -5.36
CA GLY A 79 32.33 -20.70 -6.17
C GLY A 79 33.24 -19.78 -7.01
N THR A 80 33.83 -20.32 -8.08
CA THR A 80 34.76 -19.59 -8.96
C THR A 80 34.09 -18.73 -10.03
N GLU A 81 32.93 -19.14 -10.51
CA GLU A 81 32.14 -18.40 -11.49
C GLU A 81 31.42 -17.19 -10.86
N PRO A 82 31.17 -16.13 -11.64
CA PRO A 82 30.37 -14.98 -11.24
C PRO A 82 28.99 -15.37 -10.67
N VAL A 83 28.54 -14.61 -9.67
CA VAL A 83 27.17 -14.71 -9.16
C VAL A 83 26.35 -13.59 -9.77
N SER A 84 25.55 -13.88 -10.80
CA SER A 84 24.80 -12.87 -11.58
C SER A 84 23.56 -12.33 -10.85
N SER A 85 22.90 -13.15 -10.02
CA SER A 85 21.61 -12.84 -9.42
C SER A 85 21.43 -13.51 -8.06
N LEU A 86 20.72 -12.80 -7.19
CA LEU A 86 20.37 -13.25 -5.84
C LEU A 86 18.86 -13.14 -5.60
N CYS A 87 18.31 -14.03 -4.79
CA CYS A 87 16.95 -13.90 -4.30
C CYS A 87 16.78 -14.55 -2.92
N PHE A 88 16.08 -13.89 -2.00
CA PHE A 88 15.67 -14.51 -0.75
C PHE A 88 14.50 -15.47 -0.97
N LYS A 89 14.46 -16.56 -0.21
CA LYS A 89 13.27 -17.38 -0.09
C LYS A 89 12.16 -16.57 0.58
N THR A 90 11.03 -16.40 -0.11
CA THR A 90 9.94 -15.60 0.45
C THR A 90 9.32 -16.29 1.67
N GLY A 91 9.10 -15.52 2.74
CA GLY A 91 8.59 -16.02 4.02
C GLY A 91 9.65 -16.66 4.92
N ASN A 92 10.89 -16.81 4.43
CA ASN A 92 12.06 -17.16 5.24
C ASN A 92 13.34 -16.62 4.59
N GLU A 93 13.63 -15.34 4.82
CA GLU A 93 14.82 -14.67 4.25
C GLU A 93 16.15 -15.11 4.87
N ASP A 94 16.15 -16.13 5.75
CA ASP A 94 17.37 -16.82 6.16
C ASP A 94 17.86 -17.80 5.10
N ILE A 95 17.04 -18.14 4.10
CA ILE A 95 17.47 -18.92 2.94
C ILE A 95 17.70 -17.99 1.75
N LEU A 96 18.91 -18.05 1.19
CA LEU A 96 19.33 -17.28 0.03
C LEU A 96 19.58 -18.22 -1.16
N TYR A 97 19.03 -17.87 -2.32
CA TYR A 97 19.35 -18.49 -3.60
C TYR A 97 20.32 -17.60 -4.38
N ALA A 98 21.40 -18.19 -4.90
CA ALA A 98 22.40 -17.53 -5.70
C ALA A 98 22.63 -18.29 -7.01
N SER A 99 22.68 -17.57 -8.13
CA SER A 99 23.14 -18.15 -9.39
C SER A 99 24.65 -18.37 -9.36
N HIS A 100 25.10 -19.40 -10.06
CA HIS A 100 26.52 -19.71 -10.17
C HIS A 100 26.76 -20.49 -11.47
N GLY A 101 27.24 -19.80 -12.50
CA GLY A 101 27.31 -20.36 -13.85
C GLY A 101 25.92 -20.82 -14.32
N ASN A 102 25.77 -22.10 -14.62
CA ASN A 102 24.50 -22.73 -15.04
C ASN A 102 23.71 -23.38 -13.88
N GLU A 103 24.10 -23.15 -12.62
CA GLU A 103 23.43 -23.71 -11.45
C GLU A 103 22.80 -22.63 -10.56
N ILE A 104 21.86 -23.06 -9.71
CA ILE A 104 21.33 -22.25 -8.62
C ILE A 104 21.63 -22.95 -7.30
N LYS A 105 22.36 -22.30 -6.42
CA LYS A 105 22.72 -22.83 -5.10
C LYS A 105 21.91 -22.13 -4.00
N SER A 106 21.49 -22.89 -3.00
CA SER A 106 20.77 -22.36 -1.83
C SER A 106 21.64 -22.41 -0.58
N PHE A 107 21.52 -21.42 0.29
CA PHE A 107 22.32 -21.24 1.49
C PHE A 107 21.45 -20.84 2.68
N ASP A 108 21.69 -21.43 3.85
CA ASP A 108 21.08 -20.99 5.12
C ASP A 108 22.06 -20.08 5.85
N VAL A 109 21.62 -18.86 6.11
CA VAL A 109 22.37 -17.78 6.75
C VAL A 109 22.86 -18.13 8.14
N HIS A 110 22.11 -18.89 8.92
CA HIS A 110 22.52 -19.28 10.27
C HIS A 110 23.65 -20.31 10.20
N MET A 111 23.63 -21.19 9.19
CA MET A 111 24.70 -22.15 8.94
C MET A 111 25.97 -21.50 8.40
N LEU A 112 25.87 -20.31 7.79
CA LEU A 112 27.02 -19.51 7.36
C LEU A 112 27.95 -19.12 8.52
N SER A 113 27.44 -19.08 9.76
CA SER A 113 28.23 -18.72 10.95
C SER A 113 29.09 -19.89 11.48
N ALA A 114 28.87 -21.12 11.01
CA ALA A 114 29.48 -22.34 11.55
C ALA A 114 30.74 -22.83 10.79
N GLY A 115 31.31 -22.00 9.90
CA GLY A 115 32.58 -22.28 9.21
C GLY A 115 32.50 -23.33 8.08
N SER A 116 31.30 -23.80 7.71
CA SER A 116 31.07 -24.70 6.57
C SER A 116 30.25 -24.02 5.50
N TRP A 117 30.90 -23.56 4.42
CA TRP A 117 30.28 -22.84 3.31
C TRP A 117 29.71 -23.78 2.25
N LYS A 118 28.95 -24.81 2.67
CA LYS A 118 28.35 -25.77 1.75
C LYS A 118 26.92 -25.34 1.39
N PRO A 119 26.55 -25.41 0.10
CA PRO A 119 25.16 -25.17 -0.29
C PRO A 119 24.25 -26.25 0.32
N LEU A 120 23.04 -25.85 0.73
CA LEU A 120 22.01 -26.78 1.19
C LEU A 120 21.55 -27.67 0.02
N GLU A 121 21.30 -27.03 -1.12
CA GLU A 121 20.83 -27.65 -2.36
C GLU A 121 21.45 -26.92 -3.55
N SER A 122 21.75 -27.66 -4.62
CA SER A 122 22.11 -27.12 -5.94
C SER A 122 21.11 -27.62 -6.98
N TYR A 123 20.60 -26.71 -7.81
CA TYR A 123 19.68 -27.00 -8.90
C TYR A 123 20.38 -26.76 -10.24
N SER A 124 20.73 -27.84 -10.92
CA SER A 124 21.49 -27.84 -12.18
C SER A 124 20.58 -28.15 -13.38
N TYR A 125 19.51 -27.36 -13.55
CA TYR A 125 18.53 -27.54 -14.64
C TYR A 125 18.74 -26.60 -15.83
N ASN A 126 19.55 -25.55 -15.67
CA ASN A 126 19.89 -24.64 -16.75
C ASN A 126 21.04 -25.22 -17.56
N LYS A 127 20.98 -25.08 -18.89
CA LYS A 127 22.02 -25.57 -19.79
C LYS A 127 23.15 -24.56 -19.92
N ASP A 128 22.76 -23.30 -20.00
CA ASP A 128 23.63 -22.15 -20.17
C ASP A 128 23.61 -21.27 -18.91
N GLU A 129 24.40 -20.21 -18.92
CA GLU A 129 24.57 -19.32 -17.77
C GLU A 129 23.24 -18.70 -17.32
N VAL A 130 23.01 -18.72 -16.00
CA VAL A 130 21.82 -18.16 -15.38
C VAL A 130 21.99 -16.64 -15.27
N ASN A 131 21.07 -15.88 -15.85
CA ASN A 131 21.07 -14.41 -15.82
C ASN A 131 20.30 -13.84 -14.63
N GLN A 132 19.14 -14.42 -14.33
CA GLN A 132 18.30 -13.95 -13.23
C GLN A 132 17.58 -15.12 -12.53
N VAL A 133 17.50 -15.05 -11.21
CA VAL A 133 16.78 -15.98 -10.35
C VAL A 133 15.77 -15.22 -9.50
N VAL A 134 14.52 -15.68 -9.47
CA VAL A 134 13.44 -15.04 -8.69
C VAL A 134 12.58 -16.10 -8.00
N CYS A 135 12.24 -15.87 -6.74
CA CYS A 135 11.29 -16.68 -5.98
C CYS A 135 9.86 -16.14 -6.10
N ASN A 136 8.88 -17.04 -6.17
CA ASN A 136 7.48 -16.67 -6.09
C ASN A 136 7.10 -16.37 -4.63
N GLY A 137 6.54 -15.19 -4.38
CA GLY A 137 6.21 -14.77 -3.01
C GLY A 137 5.05 -15.52 -2.35
N ARG A 138 4.35 -16.40 -3.08
CA ARG A 138 3.14 -17.10 -2.61
C ARG A 138 3.17 -18.62 -2.82
N SER A 139 4.22 -19.16 -3.40
CA SER A 139 4.34 -20.60 -3.68
C SER A 139 5.79 -21.07 -3.51
N SER A 140 6.03 -22.37 -3.64
CA SER A 140 7.37 -22.96 -3.64
C SER A 140 8.08 -22.86 -5.01
N PHE A 141 7.58 -22.06 -5.94
CA PHE A 141 8.20 -21.94 -7.26
C PHE A 141 9.36 -20.95 -7.26
N LEU A 142 10.45 -21.37 -7.88
CA LEU A 142 11.64 -20.60 -8.22
C LEU A 142 11.74 -20.55 -9.74
N SER A 143 12.02 -19.37 -10.30
CA SER A 143 12.23 -19.22 -11.74
C SER A 143 13.66 -18.79 -12.05
N SER A 144 14.25 -19.34 -13.11
CA SER A 144 15.53 -18.88 -13.66
C SER A 144 15.45 -18.61 -15.15
N ALA A 145 16.01 -17.46 -15.55
CA ALA A 145 16.25 -17.08 -16.93
C ALA A 145 17.72 -17.35 -17.28
N ASP A 146 17.99 -17.89 -18.48
CA ASP A 146 19.34 -18.24 -18.93
C ASP A 146 19.64 -17.72 -20.35
N ASP A 147 20.90 -17.86 -20.75
CA ASP A 147 21.43 -17.42 -22.05
C ASP A 147 20.80 -18.14 -23.26
N SER A 148 20.21 -19.31 -23.05
CA SER A 148 19.53 -20.04 -24.13
C SER A 148 18.22 -19.39 -24.58
N GLY A 149 17.69 -18.45 -23.78
CA GLY A 149 16.37 -17.86 -23.98
C GLY A 149 15.23 -18.66 -23.33
N ASP A 150 15.53 -19.82 -22.76
CA ASP A 150 14.56 -20.62 -22.00
C ASP A 150 14.42 -20.11 -20.56
N VAL A 151 13.25 -20.35 -19.97
CA VAL A 151 13.02 -20.09 -18.53
C VAL A 151 12.67 -21.38 -17.81
N LYS A 152 13.33 -21.66 -16.69
CA LYS A 152 13.08 -22.85 -15.87
C LYS A 152 12.21 -22.46 -14.68
N ILE A 153 11.15 -23.23 -14.44
CA ILE A 153 10.32 -23.15 -13.24
C ILE A 153 10.64 -24.39 -12.42
N ILE A 154 11.16 -24.19 -11.21
CA ILE A 154 11.64 -25.21 -10.30
C ILE A 154 10.71 -25.19 -9.08
N ASP A 155 10.22 -26.34 -8.66
CA ASP A 155 9.50 -26.47 -7.39
C ASP A 155 10.52 -26.81 -6.30
N VAL A 156 10.85 -25.82 -5.46
CA VAL A 156 11.83 -26.01 -4.37
C VAL A 156 11.28 -26.87 -3.24
N GLY A 157 9.96 -27.04 -3.14
CA GLY A 157 9.34 -27.93 -2.16
C GLY A 157 9.50 -29.40 -2.55
N GLN A 158 9.36 -29.69 -3.85
CA GLN A 158 9.53 -31.03 -4.42
C GLN A 158 10.96 -31.31 -4.91
N LYS A 159 11.83 -30.29 -4.93
CA LYS A 159 13.20 -30.34 -5.43
C LYS A 159 13.30 -30.87 -6.87
N CYS A 160 12.38 -30.42 -7.71
CA CYS A 160 12.27 -30.89 -9.09
C CYS A 160 12.05 -29.74 -10.07
N LEU A 161 12.41 -29.96 -11.33
CA LEU A 161 12.04 -29.07 -12.42
C LEU A 161 10.55 -29.24 -12.72
N TYR A 162 9.76 -28.20 -12.46
CA TYR A 162 8.32 -28.20 -12.75
C TYR A 162 8.05 -28.00 -14.25
N LYS A 163 8.72 -27.02 -14.88
CA LYS A 163 8.52 -26.71 -16.31
C LYS A 163 9.72 -26.00 -16.93
N THR A 164 9.93 -26.21 -18.22
CA THR A 164 10.74 -25.32 -19.06
C THR A 164 9.83 -24.55 -20.02
N LEU A 165 9.91 -23.23 -19.98
CA LEU A 165 9.21 -22.32 -20.89
C LEU A 165 10.14 -22.03 -22.07
N ARG A 166 9.71 -22.43 -23.26
CA ARG A 166 10.52 -22.39 -24.49
C ARG A 166 9.83 -21.57 -25.57
N ALA A 167 10.62 -21.16 -26.57
CA ALA A 167 10.15 -20.54 -27.81
C ALA A 167 9.44 -19.17 -27.64
N GLY A 168 9.68 -18.49 -26.51
CA GLY A 168 9.22 -17.11 -26.31
C GLY A 168 10.29 -16.10 -26.69
N HIS A 169 11.54 -16.39 -26.33
CA HIS A 169 12.71 -15.61 -26.72
C HIS A 169 13.50 -16.35 -27.81
N THR A 170 14.01 -15.58 -28.78
CA THR A 170 14.92 -16.07 -29.83
C THR A 170 16.38 -15.75 -29.55
N SER A 171 16.65 -15.18 -28.38
CA SER A 171 17.97 -14.80 -27.88
C SER A 171 17.97 -14.91 -26.34
N ILE A 172 19.02 -14.43 -25.68
CA ILE A 172 19.22 -14.44 -24.24
C ILE A 172 17.97 -13.91 -23.51
N CYS A 173 17.49 -14.68 -22.52
CA CYS A 173 16.47 -14.21 -21.59
C CYS A 173 17.18 -13.49 -20.44
N SER A 174 17.10 -12.17 -20.42
CA SER A 174 17.82 -11.31 -19.48
C SER A 174 17.12 -11.24 -18.12
N SER A 175 15.78 -11.34 -18.12
CA SER A 175 15.00 -11.10 -16.91
C SER A 175 13.72 -11.94 -16.82
N VAL A 176 13.33 -12.25 -15.59
CA VAL A 176 12.12 -12.99 -15.23
C VAL A 176 11.53 -12.43 -13.93
N GLN A 177 10.21 -12.30 -13.87
CA GLN A 177 9.48 -11.92 -12.66
C GLN A 177 8.18 -12.72 -12.54
N PHE A 178 7.79 -13.09 -11.32
CA PHE A 178 6.45 -13.59 -11.04
C PHE A 178 5.46 -12.44 -10.97
N ILE A 179 4.20 -12.68 -11.39
CA ILE A 179 3.12 -11.70 -11.27
C ILE A 179 2.37 -11.96 -9.96
N PRO A 180 2.50 -11.13 -8.90
CA PRO A 180 2.05 -11.50 -7.56
C PRO A 180 0.54 -11.75 -7.43
N TRP A 181 -0.27 -11.09 -8.27
CA TRP A 181 -1.72 -11.26 -8.33
C TRP A 181 -2.17 -12.38 -9.27
N ARG A 182 -1.24 -13.02 -10.01
CA ARG A 182 -1.51 -14.15 -10.92
C ARG A 182 -0.52 -15.29 -10.64
N PRO A 183 -0.85 -16.21 -9.72
CA PRO A 183 0.12 -17.14 -9.13
C PRO A 183 0.77 -18.13 -10.10
N TRP A 184 0.15 -18.36 -11.26
CA TRP A 184 0.60 -19.28 -12.31
C TRP A 184 1.22 -18.58 -13.52
N GLU A 185 1.52 -17.28 -13.40
CA GLU A 185 2.06 -16.50 -14.48
C GLU A 185 3.41 -15.86 -14.14
N VAL A 186 4.28 -15.84 -15.15
CA VAL A 186 5.57 -15.15 -15.12
C VAL A 186 5.68 -14.23 -16.33
N ILE A 187 6.41 -13.14 -16.16
CA ILE A 187 6.76 -12.21 -17.23
C ILE A 187 8.27 -12.24 -17.44
N THR A 188 8.70 -12.27 -18.69
CA THR A 188 10.11 -12.40 -19.06
C THR A 188 10.50 -11.38 -20.11
N GLY A 189 11.75 -10.94 -20.06
CA GLY A 189 12.33 -9.99 -20.98
C GLY A 189 13.58 -10.58 -21.61
N GLY A 190 13.77 -10.33 -22.91
CA GLY A 190 14.90 -10.87 -23.65
C GLY A 190 15.65 -9.82 -24.45
N LEU A 191 16.87 -10.20 -24.83
CA LEU A 191 17.72 -9.41 -25.71
C LEU A 191 17.21 -9.35 -27.16
N ASP A 192 16.18 -10.13 -27.47
CA ASP A 192 15.44 -10.10 -28.73
C ASP A 192 14.35 -9.00 -28.79
N ALA A 193 14.40 -8.03 -27.88
CA ALA A 193 13.44 -6.92 -27.78
C ALA A 193 11.98 -7.36 -27.50
N LYS A 194 11.80 -8.55 -26.91
CA LYS A 194 10.48 -9.06 -26.55
C LYS A 194 10.24 -9.05 -25.05
N LEU A 195 9.00 -8.76 -24.68
CA LEU A 195 8.43 -9.00 -23.37
C LEU A 195 7.36 -10.09 -23.51
N VAL A 196 7.51 -11.19 -22.79
CA VAL A 196 6.64 -12.37 -22.92
C VAL A 196 5.93 -12.64 -21.60
N LEU A 197 4.61 -12.74 -21.65
CA LEU A 197 3.78 -13.18 -20.52
C LEU A 197 3.47 -14.65 -20.70
N TRP A 198 3.73 -15.44 -19.66
CA TRP A 198 3.61 -16.90 -19.68
C TRP A 198 2.57 -17.39 -18.69
N ASP A 199 1.83 -18.42 -19.09
CA ASP A 199 1.10 -19.28 -18.19
C ASP A 199 1.91 -20.57 -18.03
N PHE A 200 2.66 -20.68 -16.93
CA PHE A 200 3.55 -21.82 -16.75
C PHE A 200 2.81 -23.09 -16.32
N SER A 201 1.55 -22.98 -15.87
CA SER A 201 0.69 -24.17 -15.67
C SER A 201 0.40 -24.87 -17.01
N LYS A 202 0.23 -24.08 -18.09
CA LYS A 202 0.01 -24.57 -19.45
C LYS A 202 1.30 -24.75 -20.26
N GLY A 203 2.38 -24.09 -19.85
CA GLY A 203 3.65 -24.06 -20.58
C GLY A 203 3.58 -23.31 -21.90
N ARG A 204 2.73 -22.29 -22.01
CA ARG A 204 2.54 -21.50 -23.23
C ARG A 204 2.64 -20.00 -22.94
N SER A 205 3.15 -19.25 -23.91
CA SER A 205 3.06 -17.78 -23.88
C SER A 205 1.61 -17.34 -24.11
N GLN A 206 1.13 -16.44 -23.27
CA GLN A 206 -0.20 -15.84 -23.38
C GLN A 206 -0.18 -14.61 -24.29
N LYS A 207 0.88 -13.81 -24.19
CA LYS A 207 1.07 -12.56 -24.92
C LYS A 207 2.56 -12.32 -25.14
N ILE A 208 2.89 -11.82 -26.32
CA ILE A 208 4.23 -11.35 -26.67
C ILE A 208 4.07 -9.89 -27.08
N ILE A 209 4.87 -9.01 -26.47
CA ILE A 209 5.01 -7.61 -26.85
C ILE A 209 6.40 -7.48 -27.46
N ASP A 210 6.45 -7.00 -28.70
CA ASP A 210 7.67 -6.83 -29.46
C ASP A 210 7.97 -5.33 -29.58
N PHE A 211 9.14 -4.90 -29.10
CA PHE A 211 9.59 -3.51 -29.13
C PHE A 211 10.44 -3.19 -30.37
N SER A 212 10.75 -4.17 -31.22
CA SER A 212 11.59 -3.96 -32.42
C SER A 212 10.99 -3.01 -33.45
N SER A 213 9.65 -2.85 -33.46
CA SER A 213 8.94 -1.93 -34.36
C SER A 213 8.79 -0.51 -33.84
N ASP A 214 9.17 -0.24 -32.58
CA ASP A 214 9.03 1.08 -31.97
C ASP A 214 10.20 1.99 -32.38
N ASN A 215 9.98 2.78 -33.43
CA ASN A 215 10.93 3.81 -33.91
C ASN A 215 11.11 5.01 -32.95
N SER A 216 10.68 4.91 -31.69
CA SER A 216 10.83 5.95 -30.67
C SER A 216 12.19 5.91 -29.95
N GLY A 217 12.98 4.85 -30.14
CA GLY A 217 14.30 4.70 -29.54
C GLY A 217 15.29 5.75 -30.05
N GLN A 218 15.88 6.53 -29.15
CA GLN A 218 16.78 7.64 -29.49
C GLN A 218 18.27 7.28 -29.43
N CYS A 219 18.62 6.24 -28.69
CA CYS A 219 19.96 5.67 -28.73
C CYS A 219 19.97 4.69 -29.91
N LEU A 220 21.00 4.68 -30.76
CA LEU A 220 21.20 3.69 -31.85
C LEU A 220 21.30 2.22 -31.35
N ASN A 221 20.96 1.97 -30.09
CA ASN A 221 20.88 0.67 -29.46
C ASN A 221 19.52 0.02 -29.73
N PRO A 222 19.49 -1.31 -29.85
CA PRO A 222 18.24 -2.05 -29.94
C PRO A 222 17.41 -1.93 -28.65
N ALA A 223 16.09 -1.98 -28.79
CA ALA A 223 15.11 -1.95 -27.69
C ALA A 223 15.04 -3.28 -26.90
N PHE A 224 16.18 -3.93 -26.65
CA PHE A 224 16.21 -5.13 -25.82
C PHE A 224 15.66 -4.85 -24.43
N VAL A 225 15.03 -5.85 -23.81
CA VAL A 225 14.60 -5.74 -22.42
C VAL A 225 15.75 -6.19 -21.54
N HIS A 226 16.23 -5.33 -20.64
CA HIS A 226 17.33 -5.67 -19.73
C HIS A 226 16.82 -6.07 -18.33
N SER A 227 15.80 -5.39 -17.82
CA SER A 227 15.26 -5.62 -16.48
C SER A 227 13.77 -5.31 -16.42
N ILE A 228 13.06 -6.07 -15.59
CA ILE A 228 11.63 -5.93 -15.35
C ILE A 228 11.40 -5.81 -13.84
N ALA A 229 10.56 -4.85 -13.47
CA ALA A 229 10.01 -4.75 -12.12
C ALA A 229 8.49 -4.94 -12.16
N VAL A 230 8.00 -5.81 -11.27
CA VAL A 230 6.57 -5.99 -11.00
C VAL A 230 6.30 -5.57 -9.55
N PRO A 231 5.29 -4.72 -9.29
CA PRO A 231 4.94 -4.33 -7.93
C PRO A 231 4.53 -5.52 -7.08
N GLU A 232 4.88 -5.48 -5.80
CA GLU A 232 4.43 -6.45 -4.81
C GLU A 232 2.93 -6.28 -4.50
N MET A 233 2.31 -7.31 -3.90
CA MET A 233 0.86 -7.35 -3.63
C MET A 233 0.33 -6.15 -2.84
N ASP A 234 1.10 -5.59 -1.91
CA ASP A 234 0.72 -4.43 -1.12
C ASP A 234 0.86 -3.10 -1.89
N MET A 235 1.49 -3.11 -3.07
CA MET A 235 1.59 -1.98 -4.00
C MET A 235 0.53 -2.04 -5.12
N VAL A 236 0.02 -3.22 -5.45
CA VAL A 236 -0.84 -3.47 -6.64
C VAL A 236 -2.09 -2.60 -6.65
N ASP A 237 -2.78 -2.47 -5.50
CA ASP A 237 -4.04 -1.75 -5.39
C ASP A 237 -3.88 -0.25 -5.72
N LYS A 238 -2.66 0.28 -5.65
CA LYS A 238 -2.35 1.69 -5.97
C LYS A 238 -1.82 1.89 -7.39
N LEU A 239 -1.21 0.87 -7.98
CA LEU A 239 -0.45 0.96 -9.23
C LEU A 239 -1.17 0.32 -10.43
N ASP A 240 -2.47 0.06 -10.34
CA ASP A 240 -3.30 -0.48 -11.44
C ASP A 240 -2.66 -1.68 -12.17
N LYS A 241 -1.99 -2.57 -11.41
CA LYS A 241 -1.38 -3.81 -11.94
C LYS A 241 -0.38 -3.59 -13.09
N ILE A 242 0.40 -2.51 -13.04
CA ILE A 242 1.47 -2.26 -14.02
C ILE A 242 2.71 -3.14 -13.81
N CYS A 243 3.52 -3.29 -14.85
CA CYS A 243 4.94 -3.60 -14.75
C CYS A 243 5.78 -2.49 -15.37
N ALA A 244 7.02 -2.36 -14.91
CA ALA A 244 8.01 -1.45 -15.48
C ALA A 244 9.08 -2.24 -16.25
N VAL A 245 9.45 -1.76 -17.43
CA VAL A 245 10.38 -2.44 -18.34
C VAL A 245 11.52 -1.49 -18.69
N ALA A 246 12.75 -1.86 -18.30
CA ALA A 246 13.97 -1.14 -18.64
C ALA A 246 14.52 -1.62 -19.99
N ARG A 247 14.65 -0.70 -20.96
CA ARG A 247 15.05 -1.01 -22.34
C ARG A 247 16.46 -0.53 -22.69
N GLY A 248 17.08 -1.24 -23.64
CA GLY A 248 18.41 -0.97 -24.18
C GLY A 248 18.56 0.34 -24.96
N ASP A 249 17.46 0.90 -25.44
CA ASP A 249 17.39 2.17 -26.17
C ASP A 249 17.21 3.41 -25.26
N GLY A 250 17.18 3.19 -23.94
CA GLY A 250 17.10 4.26 -22.92
C GLY A 250 15.71 4.56 -22.41
N ILE A 251 14.69 3.83 -22.89
CA ILE A 251 13.29 3.98 -22.50
C ILE A 251 12.98 3.15 -21.25
N VAL A 252 12.13 3.68 -20.37
CA VAL A 252 11.42 2.89 -19.34
C VAL A 252 9.93 2.87 -19.65
N ASP A 253 9.41 1.69 -19.97
CA ASP A 253 7.98 1.52 -20.28
C ASP A 253 7.20 1.06 -19.04
N LEU A 254 6.10 1.76 -18.72
CA LEU A 254 5.10 1.31 -17.76
C LEU A 254 3.91 0.70 -18.49
N ILE A 255 3.66 -0.59 -18.26
CA ILE A 255 2.68 -1.38 -18.99
C ILE A 255 1.65 -1.97 -18.02
N ASN A 256 0.37 -1.63 -18.19
CA ASN A 256 -0.72 -2.31 -17.49
C ASN A 256 -0.90 -3.73 -18.05
N ILE A 257 -0.61 -4.74 -17.21
CA ILE A 257 -0.64 -6.15 -17.60
C ILE A 257 -2.05 -6.61 -17.98
N GLU A 258 -3.08 -6.23 -17.23
CA GLU A 258 -4.46 -6.66 -17.47
C GLU A 258 -5.01 -6.10 -18.79
N SER A 259 -4.69 -4.84 -19.08
CA SER A 259 -5.02 -4.20 -20.35
C SER A 259 -4.41 -4.96 -21.54
N GLU A 260 -3.13 -5.33 -21.47
CA GLU A 260 -2.46 -6.06 -22.56
C GLU A 260 -2.98 -7.48 -22.77
N LEU A 261 -3.38 -8.17 -21.69
CA LEU A 261 -4.00 -9.50 -21.76
C LEU A 261 -5.41 -9.45 -22.36
N SER A 262 -6.17 -8.38 -22.12
CA SER A 262 -7.52 -8.20 -22.68
C SER A 262 -7.54 -7.96 -24.19
N ARG A 263 -6.43 -7.47 -24.77
CA ARG A 263 -6.26 -7.22 -26.20
C ARG A 263 -6.02 -8.50 -26.98
N LYS A 264 -7.07 -9.27 -27.25
CA LYS A 264 -7.08 -10.33 -28.27
C LYS A 264 -7.99 -9.92 -29.44
N GLY A 265 -7.37 -9.63 -30.59
CA GLY A 265 -8.07 -9.64 -31.89
C GLY A 265 -8.54 -8.31 -32.49
N ALA A 266 -7.77 -7.22 -32.40
CA ALA A 266 -8.05 -6.03 -33.22
C ALA A 266 -7.18 -6.03 -34.49
N SER A 267 -7.78 -6.42 -35.61
CA SER A 267 -7.30 -6.10 -36.94
C SER A 267 -7.16 -4.58 -37.11
N LYS A 268 -6.12 -4.14 -37.84
CA LYS A 268 -5.91 -2.75 -38.25
C LYS A 268 -7.20 -2.14 -38.81
N GLY A 269 -7.76 -1.16 -38.12
CA GLY A 269 -8.83 -0.30 -38.64
C GLY A 269 -10.03 -0.16 -37.71
N SER A 270 -9.96 0.80 -36.77
CA SER A 270 -11.01 1.81 -36.53
C SER A 270 -10.69 2.58 -35.24
N SER A 271 -10.88 3.89 -35.32
CA SER A 271 -10.62 4.89 -34.29
C SER A 271 -11.76 4.97 -33.28
N ARG A 272 -11.40 5.30 -32.02
CA ARG A 272 -12.20 5.70 -30.84
C ARG A 272 -12.78 4.58 -29.95
N ASN A 273 -11.98 4.18 -28.96
CA ASN A 273 -12.21 4.55 -27.55
C ASN A 273 -10.92 4.31 -26.72
N ASN A 274 -10.43 5.38 -26.08
CA ASN A 274 -9.20 5.42 -25.29
C ASN A 274 -9.33 4.64 -23.97
N VAL A 275 -8.81 3.42 -23.90
CA VAL A 275 -8.25 2.84 -22.67
C VAL A 275 -7.01 2.03 -23.08
N ALA A 276 -5.87 2.70 -23.12
CA ALA A 276 -4.66 2.18 -23.74
C ALA A 276 -3.40 2.83 -23.13
N LYS A 277 -3.28 2.88 -21.81
CA LYS A 277 -2.13 3.55 -21.19
C LYS A 277 -0.94 2.60 -21.04
N ARG A 278 -0.14 2.50 -22.11
CA ARG A 278 1.30 2.31 -21.95
C ARG A 278 1.90 3.70 -21.73
N VAL A 279 2.69 3.89 -20.69
CA VAL A 279 3.35 5.18 -20.41
C VAL A 279 4.83 5.00 -20.70
N CYS A 280 5.31 5.72 -21.71
CA CYS A 280 6.69 5.65 -22.18
C CYS A 280 7.50 6.77 -21.52
N LEU A 281 8.50 6.41 -20.71
CA LEU A 281 9.43 7.34 -20.06
C LEU A 281 10.70 7.43 -20.91
N ASP A 282 10.60 8.17 -22.01
CA ASP A 282 11.70 8.42 -22.93
C ASP A 282 12.49 9.69 -22.59
N TYR A 283 13.49 10.01 -23.41
CA TYR A 283 14.28 11.22 -23.26
C TYR A 283 13.46 12.52 -23.29
N SER A 284 12.34 12.56 -24.02
CA SER A 284 11.51 13.76 -24.14
C SER A 284 10.88 14.19 -22.81
N VAL A 285 10.69 13.23 -21.89
CA VAL A 285 10.18 13.45 -20.53
C VAL A 285 11.29 13.38 -19.46
N GLY A 286 12.56 13.46 -19.87
CA GLY A 286 13.72 13.44 -18.96
C GLY A 286 14.37 12.06 -18.75
N GLY A 287 14.04 11.08 -19.61
CA GLY A 287 14.56 9.71 -19.60
C GLY A 287 16.05 9.56 -19.86
N HIS A 288 16.50 8.30 -19.87
CA HIS A 288 17.93 8.00 -19.97
C HIS A 288 18.47 8.29 -21.37
N LYS A 289 19.74 8.72 -21.42
CA LYS A 289 20.47 9.02 -22.68
C LYS A 289 21.23 7.80 -23.22
N ALA A 290 21.14 6.67 -22.55
CA ALA A 290 21.75 5.40 -22.90
C ALA A 290 20.91 4.26 -22.32
N ALA A 291 21.27 3.01 -22.63
CA ALA A 291 20.57 1.81 -22.16
C ALA A 291 20.26 1.85 -20.65
N VAL A 292 19.03 1.50 -20.30
CA VAL A 292 18.59 1.33 -18.90
C VAL A 292 18.93 -0.09 -18.47
N SER A 293 19.71 -0.23 -17.41
CA SER A 293 20.19 -1.53 -16.92
C SER A 293 19.26 -2.15 -15.89
N CYS A 294 18.61 -1.34 -15.07
CA CYS A 294 17.79 -1.84 -13.96
C CYS A 294 16.64 -0.88 -13.62
N VAL A 295 15.58 -1.46 -13.06
CA VAL A 295 14.41 -0.73 -12.60
C VAL A 295 13.85 -1.39 -11.33
N ALA A 296 13.35 -0.59 -10.38
CA ALA A 296 12.72 -1.08 -9.17
C ALA A 296 11.65 -0.09 -8.65
N PHE A 297 10.63 -0.61 -7.98
CA PHE A 297 9.66 0.22 -7.25
C PHE A 297 10.20 0.61 -5.88
N SER A 298 9.84 1.81 -5.39
CA SER A 298 10.26 2.29 -4.08
C SER A 298 9.62 1.47 -2.95
N GLN A 299 10.45 0.95 -2.05
CA GLN A 299 10.03 0.31 -0.80
C GLN A 299 9.93 1.29 0.37
N PHE A 300 10.53 2.47 0.25
CA PHE A 300 10.52 3.54 1.26
C PHE A 300 9.36 4.53 1.05
N GLN A 301 9.09 5.34 2.08
CA GLN A 301 7.95 6.28 2.12
C GLN A 301 6.61 5.57 1.85
N GLU A 302 5.92 5.97 0.77
CA GLU A 302 4.75 5.28 0.27
C GLU A 302 5.21 4.23 -0.76
N LYS A 303 5.06 2.96 -0.40
CA LYS A 303 5.44 1.83 -1.25
C LYS A 303 4.82 1.94 -2.64
N GLY A 304 5.66 1.79 -3.66
CA GLY A 304 5.26 1.86 -5.07
C GLY A 304 5.05 3.29 -5.61
N ARG A 305 5.09 4.33 -4.77
CA ARG A 305 4.89 5.72 -5.23
C ARG A 305 5.92 6.14 -6.28
N PHE A 306 7.17 5.72 -6.12
CA PHE A 306 8.23 6.05 -7.05
C PHE A 306 8.73 4.83 -7.82
N LEU A 307 9.09 5.05 -9.08
CA LEU A 307 9.89 4.14 -9.88
C LEU A 307 11.33 4.64 -9.90
N ILE A 308 12.29 3.76 -9.67
CA ILE A 308 13.71 4.09 -9.75
C ILE A 308 14.31 3.33 -10.92
N SER A 309 14.99 4.03 -11.83
CA SER A 309 15.72 3.43 -12.95
C SER A 309 17.19 3.82 -12.95
N GLY A 310 18.06 2.86 -13.26
CA GLY A 310 19.50 3.06 -13.38
C GLY A 310 19.95 2.87 -14.82
N GLY A 311 20.82 3.75 -15.31
CA GLY A 311 21.23 3.77 -16.71
C GLY A 311 22.75 3.75 -16.94
N ASN A 312 23.10 3.35 -18.16
CA ASN A 312 24.47 3.41 -18.70
C ASN A 312 24.92 4.84 -19.02
N ASP A 313 24.02 5.83 -18.89
CA ASP A 313 24.33 7.25 -18.90
C ASP A 313 24.88 7.75 -17.57
N LYS A 314 25.17 6.82 -16.64
CA LYS A 314 25.70 7.09 -15.30
C LYS A 314 24.72 7.91 -14.44
N SER A 315 23.43 7.69 -14.62
CA SER A 315 22.42 8.35 -13.81
C SER A 315 21.46 7.35 -13.16
N VAL A 316 20.90 7.74 -12.02
CA VAL A 316 19.71 7.13 -11.43
C VAL A 316 18.58 8.14 -11.49
N LYS A 317 17.44 7.73 -12.06
CA LYS A 317 16.25 8.57 -12.21
C LYS A 317 15.13 8.07 -11.32
N ILE A 318 14.46 8.99 -10.65
CA ILE A 318 13.29 8.71 -9.81
C ILE A 318 12.08 9.34 -10.47
N TRP A 319 11.07 8.52 -10.74
CA TRP A 319 9.83 8.89 -11.42
C TRP A 319 8.65 8.78 -10.45
N ASP A 320 7.70 9.70 -10.52
CA ASP A 320 6.48 9.64 -9.72
C ASP A 320 5.43 8.78 -10.42
N CYS A 321 5.27 7.52 -9.99
CA CYS A 321 4.34 6.56 -10.61
C CYS A 321 2.90 7.05 -10.58
N VAL A 322 2.48 7.75 -9.52
CA VAL A 322 1.10 8.23 -9.40
C VAL A 322 0.81 9.24 -10.49
N ARG A 323 1.74 10.18 -10.71
CA ARG A 323 1.63 11.16 -11.81
C ARG A 323 1.70 10.51 -13.18
N CYS A 324 2.55 9.51 -13.36
CA CYS A 324 2.65 8.77 -14.62
C CYS A 324 1.33 8.09 -14.99
N LEU A 325 0.53 7.68 -14.01
CA LEU A 325 -0.71 6.93 -14.24
C LEU A 325 -1.97 7.80 -14.33
N ASP A 326 -1.92 9.07 -13.91
CA ASP A 326 -3.06 10.00 -14.00
C ASP A 326 -3.40 10.37 -15.47
N SER A 327 -4.69 10.42 -15.82
CA SER A 327 -5.17 10.54 -17.24
C SER A 327 -5.39 11.93 -17.75
N ASP A 328 -5.43 12.89 -16.84
CA ASP A 328 -6.05 14.18 -17.12
C ASP A 328 -5.02 15.30 -17.34
N ASN A 329 -3.72 15.00 -17.23
CA ASN A 329 -2.66 15.98 -17.44
C ASN A 329 -1.97 15.77 -18.79
N ASN A 330 -2.27 16.67 -19.73
CA ASN A 330 -1.54 16.82 -21.00
C ASN A 330 -0.17 17.52 -20.82
N ASP A 331 0.21 17.93 -19.61
CA ASP A 331 1.53 18.47 -19.32
C ASP A 331 2.50 17.35 -18.91
N ASN A 332 3.15 16.74 -19.91
CA ASN A 332 4.22 15.73 -19.74
C ASN A 332 5.50 16.26 -19.06
N ARG A 333 5.51 17.50 -18.54
CA ARG A 333 6.72 18.22 -18.15
C ARG A 333 7.20 17.99 -16.71
N ASP A 334 6.48 17.19 -15.92
CA ASP A 334 6.73 17.04 -14.47
C ASP A 334 6.69 15.56 -13.97
N LEU A 335 7.02 14.60 -14.84
CA LEU A 335 7.04 13.15 -14.53
C LEU A 335 8.32 12.70 -13.80
N LEU A 336 9.47 13.22 -14.25
CA LEU A 336 10.75 12.97 -13.61
C LEU A 336 10.82 13.78 -12.31
N HIS A 337 10.92 13.08 -11.18
CA HIS A 337 10.98 13.71 -9.88
C HIS A 337 12.41 14.11 -9.49
N LEU A 338 13.39 13.24 -9.75
CA LEU A 338 14.80 13.49 -9.41
C LEU A 338 15.74 12.79 -10.39
N ASN A 339 16.86 13.46 -10.72
CA ASN A 339 17.98 12.88 -11.46
C ASN A 339 19.24 12.91 -10.58
N ILE A 340 19.84 11.75 -10.34
CA ILE A 340 21.07 11.59 -9.56
C ILE A 340 22.20 11.17 -10.51
N ASP A 341 23.16 12.05 -10.72
CA ASP A 341 24.32 11.75 -11.56
C ASP A 341 25.42 11.04 -10.76
N LEU A 342 25.99 10.00 -11.35
CA LEU A 342 27.01 9.13 -10.78
C LEU A 342 28.30 9.18 -11.62
N SER A 343 29.41 8.80 -11.01
CA SER A 343 30.71 8.76 -11.69
C SER A 343 30.86 7.57 -12.66
N LYS A 344 30.02 6.54 -12.52
CA LYS A 344 30.13 5.25 -13.21
C LYS A 344 28.76 4.75 -13.64
N LYS A 345 28.72 3.83 -14.61
CA LYS A 345 27.48 3.27 -15.14
C LYS A 345 26.81 2.42 -14.06
N VAL A 346 25.48 2.46 -13.99
CA VAL A 346 24.72 1.65 -13.04
C VAL A 346 24.53 0.26 -13.61
N ASN A 347 24.88 -0.78 -12.86
CA ASN A 347 24.64 -2.18 -13.23
C ASN A 347 23.30 -2.67 -12.65
N TRP A 348 23.12 -2.46 -11.35
CA TRP A 348 21.95 -2.91 -10.62
C TRP A 348 21.62 -1.96 -9.47
N LEU A 349 20.37 -1.99 -9.01
CA LEU A 349 19.94 -1.24 -7.85
C LEU A 349 18.85 -1.99 -7.08
N CYS A 350 18.72 -1.67 -5.80
CA CYS A 350 17.58 -2.09 -5.00
C CYS A 350 17.15 -0.98 -4.04
N THR A 351 15.91 -1.06 -3.58
CA THR A 351 15.35 -0.12 -2.60
C THR A 351 15.14 -0.81 -1.27
N ASN A 352 15.42 -0.10 -0.19
CA ASN A 352 15.39 -0.59 1.18
C ASN A 352 14.42 0.23 2.03
N GLN A 353 13.82 -0.39 3.04
CA GLN A 353 12.82 0.22 3.93
C GLN A 353 13.43 0.98 5.13
N SER A 354 14.75 1.18 5.16
CA SER A 354 15.40 1.93 6.26
C SER A 354 14.96 3.40 6.29
N ASP A 355 15.28 4.08 7.39
CA ASP A 355 15.06 5.52 7.54
C ASP A 355 16.24 6.36 6.98
N SER A 356 17.41 5.75 6.78
CA SER A 356 18.68 6.47 6.49
C SER A 356 19.32 6.17 5.13
N GLU A 357 19.22 4.95 4.61
CA GLU A 357 19.90 4.52 3.38
C GLU A 357 18.94 3.61 2.59
N ASN A 358 18.24 4.24 1.65
CA ASN A 358 17.01 3.70 1.09
C ASN A 358 17.17 3.29 -0.37
N LEU A 359 18.27 3.71 -0.99
CA LEU A 359 18.66 3.35 -2.34
C LEU A 359 20.08 2.76 -2.29
N VAL A 360 20.23 1.55 -2.79
CA VAL A 360 21.53 0.89 -2.93
C VAL A 360 21.79 0.70 -4.42
N VAL A 361 23.00 1.05 -4.85
CA VAL A 361 23.40 1.05 -6.26
C VAL A 361 24.70 0.26 -6.40
N CYS A 362 24.66 -0.76 -7.24
CA CYS A 362 25.84 -1.42 -7.79
C CYS A 362 26.18 -0.73 -9.11
N ASP A 363 27.30 -0.03 -9.15
CA ASP A 363 27.85 0.50 -10.40
C ASP A 363 28.91 -0.45 -10.96
N THR A 364 29.55 -0.08 -12.07
CA THR A 364 30.65 -0.85 -12.67
C THR A 364 31.94 -0.80 -11.84
N THR A 365 31.87 -0.58 -10.53
CA THR A 365 33.01 -0.66 -9.62
C THR A 365 32.80 -1.80 -8.63
N ARG A 366 33.88 -2.14 -7.93
CA ARG A 366 33.85 -3.10 -6.82
C ARG A 366 33.22 -2.56 -5.53
N VAL A 367 32.68 -1.35 -5.55
CA VAL A 367 32.16 -0.66 -4.35
C VAL A 367 30.69 -0.37 -4.54
N VAL A 368 29.87 -0.87 -3.62
CA VAL A 368 28.43 -0.64 -3.62
C VAL A 368 28.15 0.71 -2.96
N LYS A 369 27.25 1.50 -3.53
CA LYS A 369 26.92 2.85 -3.04
C LYS A 369 25.55 2.83 -2.37
N ALA A 370 25.50 3.21 -1.10
CA ALA A 370 24.26 3.43 -0.37
C ALA A 370 23.98 4.95 -0.32
N LEU A 371 22.80 5.33 -0.80
CA LEU A 371 22.34 6.71 -0.91
C LEU A 371 21.12 6.94 -0.05
N TRP A 372 21.06 8.12 0.56
CA TRP A 372 19.86 8.56 1.24
C TRP A 372 18.92 9.21 0.23
N ALA A 373 17.94 8.49 -0.28
CA ALA A 373 16.98 9.08 -1.22
C ALA A 373 16.05 10.11 -0.55
N TYR A 374 15.79 9.98 0.77
CA TYR A 374 14.75 10.76 1.46
C TYR A 374 15.01 12.28 1.47
N GLU A 375 16.24 12.74 1.71
CA GLU A 375 16.56 14.19 1.69
C GLU A 375 16.33 14.83 0.31
N TRP A 376 16.56 14.08 -0.76
CA TRP A 376 16.41 14.55 -2.13
C TRP A 376 14.95 14.53 -2.61
N LEU A 377 14.08 13.84 -1.85
CA LEU A 377 12.63 13.77 -2.08
C LEU A 377 11.87 14.81 -1.25
N LEU A 378 12.57 15.58 -0.38
CA LEU A 378 12.00 16.73 0.30
C LEU A 378 12.01 17.94 -0.64
N ASP A 379 10.89 18.67 -0.68
CA ASP A 379 10.73 19.91 -1.44
C ASP A 379 11.93 20.86 -1.15
N PRO A 380 12.63 21.41 -2.17
CA PRO A 380 13.79 22.29 -1.98
C PRO A 380 13.52 23.49 -1.05
N GLN A 381 12.26 23.90 -0.89
CA GLN A 381 11.84 24.92 0.09
C GLN A 381 12.02 24.47 1.55
N VAL A 382 11.91 23.17 1.85
CA VAL A 382 12.06 22.59 3.20
C VAL A 382 13.53 22.49 3.60
N SER A 383 14.42 22.21 2.65
CA SER A 383 15.87 22.18 2.86
C SER A 383 16.42 23.56 3.27
N TYR A 384 15.87 24.64 2.69
CA TYR A 384 16.18 26.02 3.07
C TYR A 384 15.75 26.35 4.52
N LEU A 385 14.61 25.79 4.95
CA LEU A 385 14.08 25.98 6.31
C LEU A 385 14.85 25.18 7.37
N LEU A 386 15.45 24.05 7.00
CA LEU A 386 16.35 23.29 7.88
C LEU A 386 17.70 24.00 8.07
N LEU A 387 18.23 24.64 7.03
CA LEU A 387 19.46 25.45 7.08
C LEU A 387 19.30 26.73 7.92
N LEU A 388 18.11 27.34 7.93
CA LEU A 388 17.82 28.50 8.80
C LEU A 388 17.74 28.11 10.28
N LYS A 389 17.28 26.88 10.59
CA LYS A 389 17.17 26.39 11.97
C LYS A 389 18.51 26.03 12.61
N THR A 390 19.55 25.73 11.83
CA THR A 390 20.91 25.51 12.39
C THR A 390 21.61 26.83 12.72
N GLY A 391 21.27 27.94 12.05
CA GLY A 391 21.74 29.29 12.40
C GLY A 391 21.14 29.87 13.70
N GLU A 392 19.90 29.48 14.05
CA GLU A 392 19.26 29.91 15.31
C GLU A 392 19.86 29.25 16.56
N ILE A 393 20.55 28.10 16.41
CA ILE A 393 21.22 27.42 17.53
C ILE A 393 22.52 28.14 17.90
N PHE A 394 23.19 28.78 16.95
CA PHE A 394 24.42 29.55 17.20
C PHE A 394 24.14 30.88 17.92
N THR A 395 23.01 31.52 17.62
CA THR A 395 22.56 32.75 18.30
C THR A 395 22.07 32.49 19.72
N LEU A 396 21.48 31.32 20.00
CA LEU A 396 21.12 30.94 21.37
C LEU A 396 22.34 30.64 22.26
N LEU A 397 23.42 30.06 21.70
CA LEU A 397 24.67 29.81 22.42
C LEU A 397 25.43 31.10 22.73
N CYS A 398 25.43 32.09 21.83
CA CYS A 398 26.00 33.42 22.11
C CYS A 398 25.18 34.21 23.15
N LEU A 399 23.85 34.10 23.16
CA LEU A 399 22.99 34.76 24.15
C LEU A 399 23.09 34.13 25.55
N LEU A 400 23.33 32.81 25.63
CA LEU A 400 23.62 32.13 26.90
C LEU A 400 25.00 32.49 27.48
N TYR A 401 26.00 32.77 26.63
CA TYR A 401 27.32 33.25 27.08
C TYR A 401 27.27 34.70 27.60
N ILE A 402 26.43 35.55 27.02
CA ILE A 402 26.22 36.93 27.50
C ILE A 402 25.38 36.96 28.78
N SER A 403 24.45 36.00 28.96
CA SER A 403 23.61 35.92 30.17
C SER A 403 24.33 35.42 31.43
N MET A 404 25.54 34.85 31.31
CA MET A 404 26.32 34.36 32.47
C MET A 404 27.41 35.34 32.94
N SER A 405 27.44 36.58 32.44
CA SER A 405 28.45 37.59 32.82
C SER A 405 27.90 38.86 33.48
N GLN A 406 26.62 38.89 33.86
CA GLN A 406 26.01 40.05 34.54
C GLN A 406 25.33 39.69 35.87
N ASP A 407 26.11 39.18 36.82
CA ASP A 407 25.75 39.17 38.24
C ASP A 407 26.88 39.78 39.07
N LEU A 408 27.06 41.10 38.97
CA LEU A 408 27.84 41.89 39.94
C LEU A 408 27.55 43.39 39.73
N PHE A 409 26.51 43.92 40.39
CA PHE A 409 26.57 45.06 41.32
C PHE A 409 25.16 45.58 41.69
N LYS A 410 25.01 45.93 42.96
CA LYS A 410 23.79 46.29 43.68
C LYS A 410 23.81 47.77 44.07
N CYS A 411 22.61 48.30 44.37
CA CYS A 411 22.28 49.52 45.16
C CYS A 411 22.38 50.87 44.41
N THR A 412 21.44 51.81 44.52
CA THR A 412 20.75 52.37 45.71
C THR A 412 19.45 53.13 45.37
N ASP A 413 18.65 53.36 46.42
CA ASP A 413 17.34 54.02 46.55
C ASP A 413 17.18 55.46 46.00
N LEU A 414 15.94 55.88 45.71
CA LEU A 414 15.27 57.01 46.41
C LEU A 414 13.77 57.13 46.06
N SER A 415 12.97 57.36 47.09
CA SER A 415 11.52 57.63 47.10
C SER A 415 11.18 59.12 47.00
N PHE A 416 10.05 59.50 46.40
CA PHE A 416 9.27 60.68 46.82
C PHE A 416 7.77 60.57 46.46
N THR A 417 6.94 61.01 47.40
CA THR A 417 5.46 61.06 47.44
C THR A 417 4.91 62.42 47.03
N MET A 418 3.68 62.50 46.48
CA MET A 418 2.53 63.35 46.93
C MET A 418 1.33 63.40 45.92
N LYS A 419 0.19 63.91 46.40
CA LYS A 419 -1.25 63.60 46.15
C LYS A 419 -2.00 64.53 45.12
N PRO A 420 -3.31 64.29 44.81
CA PRO A 420 -4.08 64.77 43.63
C PRO A 420 -4.94 66.04 43.86
N PRO A 421 -5.76 66.47 42.86
CA PRO A 421 -7.16 66.82 43.16
C PRO A 421 -8.22 66.47 42.08
N GLN A 422 -9.49 66.71 42.47
CA GLN A 422 -10.80 66.26 41.98
C GLN A 422 -11.42 67.12 40.85
N SER A 423 -12.35 66.54 40.06
CA SER A 423 -13.77 66.98 39.89
C SER A 423 -14.45 66.41 38.61
N GLN A 424 -15.69 65.93 38.74
CA GLN A 424 -16.64 65.52 37.66
C GLN A 424 -17.65 66.67 37.37
N PRO A 425 -18.74 66.56 36.56
CA PRO A 425 -19.23 65.53 35.62
C PRO A 425 -19.78 66.07 34.26
N LEU A 426 -19.52 65.38 33.15
CA LEU A 426 -20.21 65.58 31.86
C LEU A 426 -20.84 64.29 31.31
N PHE A 427 -21.00 63.28 32.18
CA PHE A 427 -21.30 61.90 31.79
C PHE A 427 -22.80 61.58 31.70
N HIS A 428 -23.68 62.47 32.16
CA HIS A 428 -25.13 62.18 32.23
C HIS A 428 -25.97 62.75 31.07
N LEU A 429 -25.43 63.65 30.24
CA LEU A 429 -26.19 64.23 29.12
C LEU A 429 -26.03 63.45 27.80
N PHE A 430 -25.02 62.59 27.70
CA PHE A 430 -24.79 61.75 26.51
C PHE A 430 -25.63 60.46 26.51
N LEU A 431 -26.16 60.05 27.68
CA LEU A 431 -26.89 58.80 27.84
C LEU A 431 -28.38 58.89 27.45
N LEU A 432 -28.94 60.10 27.37
CA LEU A 432 -30.39 60.29 27.15
C LEU A 432 -30.76 60.45 25.67
N LEU A 433 -29.80 60.74 24.79
CA LEU A 433 -30.05 60.94 23.35
C LEU A 433 -29.88 59.68 22.49
N LEU A 434 -29.46 58.54 23.06
CA LEU A 434 -29.33 57.28 22.33
C LEU A 434 -30.56 56.35 22.44
N LEU A 435 -31.62 56.77 23.15
CA LEU A 435 -32.80 55.94 23.43
C LEU A 435 -33.93 56.08 22.40
N ILE A 436 -33.70 56.77 21.29
CA ILE A 436 -34.66 56.88 20.18
C ILE A 436 -33.97 56.45 18.87
N ALA A 437 -33.78 55.14 18.71
CA ALA A 437 -33.63 54.47 17.42
C ALA A 437 -33.88 52.96 17.59
N THR A 438 -35.14 52.57 17.77
CA THR A 438 -35.56 51.17 17.61
C THR A 438 -35.55 50.81 16.12
N VAL A 439 -34.43 50.24 15.67
CA VAL A 439 -34.37 49.37 14.50
C VAL A 439 -33.51 48.17 14.87
N SER A 440 -34.18 47.08 15.24
CA SER A 440 -33.73 45.68 15.17
C SER A 440 -32.22 45.45 14.90
N SER A 441 -31.39 45.56 15.93
CA SER A 441 -30.00 45.10 15.86
C SER A 441 -29.69 44.21 17.08
N SER A 442 -29.33 42.97 16.82
CA SER A 442 -28.88 42.00 17.82
C SER A 442 -27.77 42.58 18.72
N SER A 443 -27.69 42.12 19.98
CA SER A 443 -26.67 42.58 20.94
C SER A 443 -25.26 42.45 20.35
N PRO A 444 -24.34 43.41 20.59
CA PRO A 444 -23.01 43.36 19.98
C PRO A 444 -22.22 42.12 20.45
N LEU A 445 -21.34 41.58 19.58
CA LEU A 445 -20.43 40.49 19.97
C LEU A 445 -19.43 41.00 21.03
N ASP A 446 -19.04 40.14 21.98
CA ASP A 446 -18.01 40.46 22.97
C ASP A 446 -16.77 41.11 22.31
N PRO A 447 -16.37 42.34 22.72
CA PRO A 447 -15.30 43.09 22.04
C PRO A 447 -13.96 42.35 21.98
N LYS A 448 -13.65 41.50 22.96
CA LYS A 448 -12.41 40.71 22.98
C LYS A 448 -12.47 39.58 21.96
N GLN A 449 -13.63 38.95 21.80
CA GLN A 449 -13.86 37.90 20.80
C GLN A 449 -13.88 38.48 19.39
N PHE A 450 -14.54 39.62 19.19
CA PHE A 450 -14.54 40.34 17.92
C PHE A 450 -13.12 40.72 17.47
N LYS A 451 -12.30 41.28 18.37
CA LYS A 451 -10.89 41.62 18.06
C LYS A 451 -10.06 40.38 17.69
N ALA A 452 -10.34 39.22 18.29
CA ALA A 452 -9.65 37.97 17.99
C ALA A 452 -10.02 37.40 16.61
N LEU A 453 -11.32 37.51 16.24
CA LEU A 453 -11.88 36.96 15.01
C LEU A 453 -11.68 37.86 13.79
N LYS A 454 -11.37 39.15 13.97
CA LYS A 454 -11.09 40.10 12.88
C LYS A 454 -9.94 39.66 11.96
N ILE A 455 -9.04 38.80 12.45
CA ILE A 455 -7.96 38.19 11.66
C ILE A 455 -8.50 37.12 10.69
N LEU A 456 -9.61 36.47 11.05
CA LEU A 456 -10.22 35.36 10.32
C LEU A 456 -11.37 35.80 9.40
N THR A 457 -12.03 36.92 9.70
CA THR A 457 -13.20 37.40 8.94
C THR A 457 -13.08 38.88 8.61
N THR A 458 -13.40 39.27 7.37
CA THR A 458 -13.50 40.67 6.92
C THR A 458 -14.89 41.28 7.18
N THR A 459 -15.83 40.49 7.73
CA THR A 459 -17.23 40.89 7.95
C THR A 459 -17.40 41.85 9.13
N LYS A 460 -18.37 42.77 9.02
CA LYS A 460 -18.70 43.74 10.08
C LYS A 460 -19.27 43.06 11.33
N ASP A 461 -20.00 41.95 11.19
CA ASP A 461 -20.42 41.08 12.29
C ASP A 461 -20.18 39.60 11.89
N PRO A 462 -19.24 38.89 12.54
CA PRO A 462 -18.97 37.47 12.30
C PRO A 462 -20.17 36.55 12.56
N CYS A 463 -21.17 37.00 13.33
CA CYS A 463 -22.40 36.28 13.61
C CYS A 463 -23.52 36.59 12.60
N SER A 464 -23.30 37.53 11.65
CA SER A 464 -24.23 37.87 10.57
C SER A 464 -23.82 37.14 9.29
N ASN A 465 -24.73 36.33 8.75
CA ASN A 465 -24.43 35.35 7.70
C ASN A 465 -23.85 35.96 6.41
N HIS A 466 -22.90 35.22 5.82
CA HIS A 466 -22.55 35.05 4.39
C HIS A 466 -21.02 34.95 4.19
N SER A 467 -20.37 33.89 4.71
CA SER A 467 -19.06 33.42 4.20
C SER A 467 -18.75 31.97 4.61
N SER A 468 -17.71 31.40 3.99
CA SER A 468 -17.28 29.98 4.05
C SER A 468 -16.87 29.44 5.43
N THR A 469 -16.81 30.30 6.45
CA THR A 469 -16.61 29.92 7.85
C THR A 469 -17.91 30.10 8.63
N THR A 470 -18.53 28.99 9.05
CA THR A 470 -19.76 29.03 9.84
C THR A 470 -19.42 29.34 11.30
N ILE A 471 -19.68 30.56 11.73
CA ILE A 471 -19.56 31.01 13.12
C ILE A 471 -20.97 31.13 13.70
N THR A 472 -21.23 30.48 14.82
CA THR A 472 -22.52 30.62 15.54
C THR A 472 -22.29 31.30 16.87
N CYS A 473 -23.25 32.14 17.26
CA CYS A 473 -23.20 32.92 18.48
C CYS A 473 -24.46 32.68 19.32
N ASP A 474 -24.37 32.86 20.62
CA ASP A 474 -25.55 32.88 21.50
C ASP A 474 -26.29 34.23 21.42
N ASP A 475 -27.47 34.31 22.06
CA ASP A 475 -28.30 35.52 22.15
C ASP A 475 -28.12 36.23 23.51
N ALA A 476 -26.96 36.09 24.16
CA ALA A 476 -26.73 36.64 25.48
C ALA A 476 -26.65 38.19 25.49
N SER A 477 -27.19 38.81 26.54
CA SER A 477 -27.13 40.25 26.80
C SER A 477 -26.23 40.57 28.01
N PRO A 478 -25.41 41.64 28.00
CA PRO A 478 -25.32 42.71 27.00
C PRO A 478 -24.45 42.40 25.77
N PHE A 479 -23.68 41.30 25.79
CA PHE A 479 -22.82 40.87 24.68
C PHE A 479 -23.07 39.42 24.28
N ARG A 480 -23.23 39.18 22.97
CA ARG A 480 -23.25 37.83 22.38
C ARG A 480 -21.85 37.21 22.44
N ARG A 481 -21.78 35.88 22.47
CA ARG A 481 -20.53 35.11 22.51
C ARG A 481 -20.53 34.02 21.45
N VAL A 482 -19.35 33.71 20.92
CA VAL A 482 -19.20 32.63 19.93
C VAL A 482 -19.28 31.27 20.61
N THR A 483 -20.17 30.41 20.09
CA THR A 483 -20.46 29.07 20.60
C THR A 483 -19.98 27.95 19.67
N SER A 484 -19.91 28.18 18.36
CA SER A 484 -19.36 27.22 17.39
C SER A 484 -18.48 27.91 16.35
N LEU A 485 -17.42 27.23 15.95
CA LEU A 485 -16.48 27.68 14.94
C LEU A 485 -16.14 26.52 14.00
N SER A 486 -16.44 26.70 12.70
CA SER A 486 -16.16 25.71 11.67
C SER A 486 -15.25 26.26 10.58
N PHE A 487 -14.21 25.51 10.25
CA PHE A 487 -13.30 25.77 9.14
C PHE A 487 -13.52 24.72 8.05
N ALA A 488 -13.69 25.17 6.81
CA ALA A 488 -13.86 24.29 5.65
C ALA A 488 -12.94 24.73 4.51
N ASN A 489 -12.34 23.78 3.79
CA ASN A 489 -11.52 23.99 2.59
C ASN A 489 -10.43 25.07 2.79
N CYS A 490 -9.64 24.95 3.85
CA CYS A 490 -8.64 25.94 4.22
C CYS A 490 -7.52 26.07 3.17
N SER A 491 -7.13 27.30 2.82
CA SER A 491 -5.95 27.58 1.98
C SER A 491 -4.64 27.29 2.73
N SER A 492 -3.53 27.18 2.00
CA SER A 492 -2.18 27.05 2.58
C SER A 492 -1.72 28.28 3.38
N SER A 493 -2.38 29.43 3.21
CA SER A 493 -2.08 30.69 3.90
C SER A 493 -2.76 30.86 5.25
N LEU A 494 -3.78 30.04 5.57
CA LEU A 494 -4.51 30.16 6.83
C LEU A 494 -3.69 29.55 7.97
N SER A 495 -3.24 30.38 8.90
CA SER A 495 -2.68 29.94 10.18
C SER A 495 -3.66 30.33 11.30
N LEU A 496 -3.91 29.43 12.26
CA LEU A 496 -4.63 29.77 13.49
C LEU A 496 -3.61 30.14 14.59
N PRO A 497 -3.33 31.43 14.81
CA PRO A 497 -2.48 31.82 15.93
C PRO A 497 -3.18 31.49 17.26
N SER A 498 -2.41 31.00 18.23
CA SER A 498 -2.88 30.70 19.60
C SER A 498 -3.57 31.90 20.27
N LYS A 499 -3.22 33.12 19.85
CA LYS A 499 -3.83 34.38 20.30
C LYS A 499 -5.32 34.51 19.91
N THR A 500 -5.81 33.76 18.91
CA THR A 500 -7.19 33.83 18.41
C THR A 500 -8.16 32.94 19.18
N LEU A 501 -7.74 31.76 19.65
CA LEU A 501 -8.61 30.83 20.40
C LEU A 501 -8.68 31.14 21.90
N LYS A 502 -7.67 31.80 22.47
CA LYS A 502 -7.62 32.11 23.91
C LYS A 502 -8.83 32.96 24.39
N PRO A 503 -9.29 33.98 23.65
CA PRO A 503 -10.49 34.76 24.01
C PRO A 503 -11.81 33.99 23.90
N LEU A 504 -11.82 32.84 23.21
CA LEU A 504 -13.00 32.00 23.00
C LEU A 504 -13.10 30.85 24.01
N SER A 505 -12.09 30.70 24.90
CA SER A 505 -11.91 29.51 25.76
C SER A 505 -13.06 29.19 26.71
N THR A 506 -13.87 30.20 27.06
CA THR A 506 -14.98 30.10 28.03
C THR A 506 -16.35 29.95 27.39
N SER A 507 -16.50 30.28 26.09
CA SER A 507 -17.80 30.25 25.39
C SER A 507 -17.87 29.21 24.27
N LEU A 508 -16.74 28.82 23.68
CA LEU A 508 -16.74 27.92 22.54
C LEU A 508 -17.09 26.50 22.94
N LEU A 509 -18.23 26.00 22.46
CA LEU A 509 -18.74 24.66 22.74
C LEU A 509 -18.38 23.67 21.62
N SER A 510 -18.27 24.14 20.38
CA SER A 510 -17.96 23.27 19.23
C SER A 510 -16.87 23.85 18.33
N LEU A 511 -15.97 22.98 17.89
CA LEU A 511 -14.90 23.32 16.96
C LEU A 511 -14.77 22.23 15.89
N SER A 512 -14.81 22.62 14.61
CA SER A 512 -14.75 21.68 13.48
C SER A 512 -13.80 22.11 12.38
N PHE A 513 -13.12 21.12 11.79
CA PHE A 513 -12.23 21.27 10.65
C PHE A 513 -12.61 20.27 9.56
N LEU A 514 -12.85 20.75 8.36
CA LEU A 514 -13.22 19.96 7.18
C LEU A 514 -12.29 20.29 6.02
N ASN A 515 -11.56 19.29 5.50
CA ASN A 515 -10.66 19.45 4.36
C ASN A 515 -9.62 20.57 4.55
N CYS A 516 -8.98 20.62 5.72
CA CYS A 516 -7.94 21.60 6.04
C CYS A 516 -6.58 20.90 6.27
N PRO A 517 -5.93 20.36 5.22
CA PRO A 517 -4.73 19.52 5.35
C PRO A 517 -3.46 20.31 5.72
N SER A 518 -3.38 21.59 5.34
CA SER A 518 -2.23 22.49 5.56
C SER A 518 -2.18 23.10 6.95
N LEU A 519 -3.33 23.17 7.62
CA LEU A 519 -3.47 23.81 8.93
C LEU A 519 -2.78 22.97 10.01
N SER A 520 -2.16 23.62 10.99
CA SER A 520 -1.61 22.93 12.16
C SER A 520 -2.67 22.76 13.25
N PRO A 521 -2.65 21.64 14.01
CA PRO A 521 -3.55 21.44 15.15
C PRO A 521 -3.42 22.59 16.18
N PRO A 522 -4.54 23.16 16.68
CA PRO A 522 -4.49 24.26 17.62
C PRO A 522 -3.80 23.90 18.94
N LYS A 523 -2.71 24.59 19.32
CA LYS A 523 -1.92 24.29 20.53
C LYS A 523 -2.70 24.46 21.84
N HIS A 524 -3.66 25.39 21.88
CA HIS A 524 -4.54 25.63 23.02
C HIS A 524 -5.98 25.36 22.61
N LEU A 525 -6.67 24.54 23.40
CA LEU A 525 -8.06 24.17 23.20
C LEU A 525 -8.93 24.80 24.30
N PRO A 526 -10.13 25.32 23.96
CA PRO A 526 -11.11 25.80 24.93
C PRO A 526 -11.49 24.74 25.96
N ILE A 527 -11.56 25.14 27.24
CA ILE A 527 -11.95 24.23 28.34
C ILE A 527 -13.46 23.93 28.29
N SER A 528 -14.25 24.84 27.70
CA SER A 528 -15.70 24.71 27.50
C SER A 528 -16.09 23.73 26.37
N LEU A 529 -15.14 23.20 25.61
CA LEU A 529 -15.42 22.42 24.41
C LEU A 529 -16.22 21.14 24.74
N ARG A 530 -17.36 20.97 24.07
CA ARG A 530 -18.24 19.79 24.15
C ARG A 530 -18.24 18.96 22.87
N SER A 531 -17.85 19.54 21.73
CA SER A 531 -17.75 18.85 20.45
C SER A 531 -16.46 19.23 19.71
N PHE A 532 -15.71 18.24 19.27
CA PHE A 532 -14.53 18.42 18.42
C PHE A 532 -14.64 17.56 17.16
N SER A 533 -14.42 18.15 15.98
CA SER A 533 -14.44 17.44 14.71
C SER A 533 -13.24 17.77 13.83
N ALA A 534 -12.61 16.75 13.26
CA ALA A 534 -11.54 16.86 12.28
C ALA A 534 -11.74 15.81 11.18
N VAL A 535 -12.06 16.29 9.97
CA VAL A 535 -12.30 15.44 8.79
C VAL A 535 -11.31 15.83 7.71
N SER A 536 -10.52 14.86 7.23
CA SER A 536 -9.54 15.04 6.16
C SER A 536 -8.65 16.28 6.35
N SER A 537 -8.23 16.53 7.60
CA SER A 537 -7.51 17.74 8.04
C SER A 537 -6.16 17.40 8.70
N PHE A 538 -5.26 18.38 8.85
CA PHE A 538 -3.97 18.24 9.56
C PHE A 538 -2.93 17.28 8.94
N HIS A 539 -3.05 16.90 7.65
CA HIS A 539 -2.20 15.88 7.04
C HIS A 539 -0.72 16.31 6.92
N ARG A 540 -0.46 17.59 6.63
CA ARG A 540 0.91 18.12 6.51
C ARG A 540 1.67 18.20 7.84
N HIS A 541 0.98 17.99 8.97
CA HIS A 541 1.56 18.06 10.32
C HIS A 541 1.55 16.71 11.05
N HIS A 542 1.57 15.59 10.29
CA HIS A 542 1.53 14.22 10.83
C HIS A 542 0.27 13.89 11.66
N GLY A 543 -0.85 14.60 11.41
CA GLY A 543 -2.14 14.33 12.04
C GLY A 543 -2.25 14.80 13.49
N LEU A 544 -2.93 14.02 14.33
CA LEU A 544 -3.19 14.34 15.74
C LEU A 544 -2.48 13.34 16.66
N SER A 545 -1.94 13.78 17.78
CA SER A 545 -1.41 12.84 18.79
C SER A 545 -2.50 12.41 19.78
N GLY A 546 -2.40 11.20 20.32
CA GLY A 546 -3.32 10.73 21.36
C GLY A 546 -3.27 11.62 22.60
N VAL A 547 -2.10 12.13 22.96
CA VAL A 547 -1.90 13.08 24.07
C VAL A 547 -2.63 14.40 23.82
N TYR A 548 -2.65 14.86 22.56
CA TYR A 548 -3.41 16.06 22.18
C TYR A 548 -4.91 15.86 22.45
N LEU A 549 -5.46 14.75 21.98
CA LEU A 549 -6.87 14.41 22.16
C LEU A 549 -7.23 14.18 23.63
N ALA A 550 -6.34 13.56 24.42
CA ALA A 550 -6.56 13.30 25.84
C ALA A 550 -6.76 14.57 26.69
N ARG A 551 -6.37 15.75 26.19
CA ARG A 551 -6.62 17.05 26.84
C ARG A 551 -8.07 17.52 26.73
N LEU A 552 -8.86 16.92 25.83
CA LEU A 552 -10.27 17.26 25.59
C LEU A 552 -11.22 16.53 26.55
N VAL A 553 -11.07 16.81 27.85
CA VAL A 553 -11.73 16.07 28.95
C VAL A 553 -13.26 16.20 28.96
N ASN A 554 -13.77 17.37 28.55
CA ASN A 554 -15.18 17.77 28.68
C ASN A 554 -16.07 17.40 27.49
N LEU A 555 -15.55 16.66 26.52
CA LEU A 555 -16.25 16.33 25.29
C LEU A 555 -17.42 15.36 25.50
N THR A 556 -18.49 15.63 24.74
CA THR A 556 -19.63 14.73 24.53
C THR A 556 -19.55 14.08 23.15
N ARG A 557 -18.99 14.78 22.15
CA ARG A 557 -18.84 14.31 20.78
C ARG A 557 -17.42 14.50 20.29
N LEU A 558 -16.81 13.41 19.81
CA LEU A 558 -15.52 13.43 19.13
C LEU A 558 -15.67 12.79 17.76
N SER A 559 -15.28 13.51 16.71
CA SER A 559 -15.31 13.00 15.33
C SER A 559 -13.97 13.22 14.64
N ILE A 560 -13.25 12.15 14.39
CA ILE A 560 -11.98 12.14 13.66
C ILE A 560 -12.14 11.18 12.50
N PHE A 561 -12.06 11.70 11.28
CA PHE A 561 -12.24 10.90 10.08
C PHE A 561 -11.14 11.20 9.07
N SER A 562 -10.46 10.16 8.60
CA SER A 562 -9.36 10.29 7.63
C SER A 562 -8.28 11.25 8.13
N VAL A 563 -7.94 11.21 9.42
CA VAL A 563 -6.85 11.99 10.00
C VAL A 563 -5.98 11.02 10.81
N PRO A 564 -4.67 10.90 10.51
CA PRO A 564 -3.79 10.01 11.27
C PRO A 564 -3.78 10.37 12.76
N VAL A 565 -3.93 9.38 13.63
CA VAL A 565 -3.84 9.55 15.09
C VAL A 565 -2.66 8.74 15.62
N SER A 566 -1.61 9.43 16.04
CA SER A 566 -0.43 8.81 16.67
C SER A 566 -0.68 8.60 18.17
N ALA A 567 -1.02 7.37 18.55
CA ALA A 567 -1.24 6.96 19.94
C ALA A 567 -0.82 5.49 20.14
N SER A 568 -0.35 5.12 21.33
CA SER A 568 -0.06 3.72 21.69
C SER A 568 -1.32 2.86 21.83
N GLY A 569 -2.51 3.47 21.84
CA GLY A 569 -3.79 2.80 21.80
C GLY A 569 -4.96 3.71 22.14
N LEU A 570 -6.17 3.23 21.87
CA LEU A 570 -7.42 3.96 22.13
C LEU A 570 -7.57 4.37 23.61
N TYR A 571 -6.99 3.61 24.54
CA TYR A 571 -7.02 3.93 25.98
C TYR A 571 -6.34 5.25 26.32
N VAL A 572 -5.31 5.67 25.56
CA VAL A 572 -4.65 6.97 25.76
C VAL A 572 -5.60 8.12 25.45
N VAL A 573 -6.37 7.97 24.37
CA VAL A 573 -7.32 8.99 23.90
C VAL A 573 -8.50 9.09 24.88
N LEU A 574 -9.07 7.95 25.26
CA LEU A 574 -10.31 7.92 26.05
C LEU A 574 -10.10 7.99 27.57
N GLY A 575 -8.86 7.85 28.06
CA GLY A 575 -8.58 7.70 29.50
C GLY A 575 -9.22 8.78 30.39
N ASN A 576 -9.32 10.01 29.90
CA ASN A 576 -9.91 11.15 30.63
C ASN A 576 -11.30 11.57 30.12
N MET A 577 -11.86 10.94 29.09
CA MET A 577 -13.13 11.35 28.48
C MET A 577 -14.31 10.62 29.13
N ARG A 578 -14.83 11.17 30.24
CA ARG A 578 -15.93 10.54 31.00
C ARG A 578 -17.33 10.83 30.46
N ASN A 579 -17.50 11.96 29.78
CA ASN A 579 -18.82 12.45 29.33
C ASN A 579 -19.11 12.14 27.85
N ILE A 580 -18.24 11.37 27.18
CA ILE A 580 -18.38 11.11 25.75
C ILE A 580 -19.57 10.19 25.48
N THR A 581 -20.43 10.61 24.55
CA THR A 581 -21.62 9.88 24.13
C THR A 581 -21.55 9.47 22.66
N SER A 582 -20.80 10.21 21.83
CA SER A 582 -20.55 9.87 20.42
C SER A 582 -19.05 9.91 20.15
N LEU A 583 -18.51 8.79 19.69
CA LEU A 583 -17.10 8.62 19.37
C LEU A 583 -16.95 8.10 17.94
N THR A 584 -16.27 8.88 17.11
CA THR A 584 -15.83 8.45 15.78
C THR A 584 -14.34 8.70 15.67
N ILE A 585 -13.56 7.63 15.48
CA ILE A 585 -12.14 7.69 15.11
C ILE A 585 -11.97 6.66 13.99
N SER A 586 -12.18 7.08 12.75
CA SER A 586 -12.21 6.21 11.57
C SER A 586 -11.14 6.61 10.57
N SER A 587 -10.56 5.64 9.87
CA SER A 587 -9.49 5.88 8.88
C SER A 587 -8.32 6.67 9.49
N ALA A 588 -7.96 6.37 10.74
CA ALA A 588 -7.01 7.15 11.53
C ALA A 588 -5.69 6.42 11.81
N ASN A 589 -5.49 5.23 11.24
CA ASN A 589 -4.32 4.37 11.46
C ASN A 589 -4.05 4.10 12.95
N LEU A 590 -5.11 4.01 13.78
CA LEU A 590 -4.98 3.86 15.23
C LEU A 590 -4.60 2.41 15.61
N PRO A 591 -3.43 2.17 16.24
CA PRO A 591 -3.03 0.84 16.71
C PRO A 591 -3.62 0.51 18.09
N GLY A 592 -3.39 -0.73 18.52
CA GLY A 592 -3.69 -1.20 19.87
C GLY A 592 -4.96 -2.03 19.97
N LYS A 593 -5.43 -2.24 21.21
CA LYS A 593 -6.59 -3.08 21.54
C LYS A 593 -7.75 -2.23 22.02
N ILE A 594 -8.97 -2.76 21.88
CA ILE A 594 -10.16 -2.17 22.53
C ILE A 594 -9.95 -2.21 24.06
N PRO A 595 -10.17 -1.09 24.78
CA PRO A 595 -9.98 -1.01 26.23
C PRO A 595 -10.77 -2.07 26.99
N LYS A 596 -10.24 -2.49 28.15
CA LYS A 596 -10.93 -3.44 29.02
C LYS A 596 -12.20 -2.86 29.63
N ALA A 597 -12.29 -1.55 29.80
CA ALA A 597 -13.46 -0.87 30.33
C ALA A 597 -13.63 0.46 29.63
N PHE A 598 -14.89 0.88 29.47
CA PHE A 598 -15.26 2.22 29.06
C PHE A 598 -15.82 2.94 30.28
N HIS A 599 -15.36 4.17 30.52
CA HIS A 599 -15.78 4.99 31.65
C HIS A 599 -16.87 6.01 31.25
N SER A 600 -17.58 5.75 30.14
CA SER A 600 -18.50 6.68 29.50
C SER A 600 -19.74 5.97 28.98
N ASN A 601 -20.86 6.70 28.91
CA ASN A 601 -22.14 6.17 28.42
C ASN A 601 -22.27 6.41 26.90
N LEU A 602 -21.53 5.62 26.13
CA LEU A 602 -21.50 5.73 24.67
C LEU A 602 -22.80 5.25 24.03
N THR A 603 -23.31 6.07 23.12
CA THR A 603 -24.49 5.81 22.29
C THR A 603 -24.11 5.51 20.84
N TYR A 604 -23.02 6.09 20.35
CA TYR A 604 -22.48 5.84 19.02
C TYR A 604 -20.97 5.63 19.11
N MET A 605 -20.48 4.54 18.53
CA MET A 605 -19.06 4.22 18.45
C MET A 605 -18.72 3.76 17.04
N ASP A 606 -17.86 4.50 16.37
CA ASP A 606 -17.25 4.13 15.09
C ASP A 606 -15.72 4.17 15.22
N LEU A 607 -15.10 3.00 15.12
CA LEU A 607 -13.66 2.79 15.12
C LEU A 607 -13.21 2.08 13.84
N SER A 608 -13.99 2.19 12.77
CA SER A 608 -13.76 1.46 11.54
C SER A 608 -12.51 1.92 10.79
N ASN A 609 -11.99 1.04 9.94
CA ASN A 609 -10.84 1.31 9.08
C ASN A 609 -9.61 1.79 9.87
N ASN A 610 -9.23 1.04 10.90
CA ASN A 610 -8.01 1.25 11.69
C ASN A 610 -7.18 -0.04 11.73
N ILE A 611 -6.12 -0.05 12.54
CA ILE A 611 -5.24 -1.20 12.75
C ILE A 611 -5.42 -1.80 14.15
N LEU A 612 -6.66 -1.80 14.66
CA LEU A 612 -6.98 -2.37 15.98
C LEU A 612 -6.87 -3.89 15.95
N THR A 613 -6.36 -4.47 17.04
CA THR A 613 -6.08 -5.90 17.17
C THR A 613 -6.65 -6.51 18.46
N GLY A 614 -6.64 -7.83 18.54
CA GLY A 614 -7.07 -8.60 19.71
C GLY A 614 -8.58 -8.84 19.76
N PRO A 615 -9.07 -9.49 20.84
CA PRO A 615 -10.45 -9.91 20.93
C PRO A 615 -11.41 -8.78 21.32
N LEU A 616 -12.64 -8.87 20.81
CA LEU A 616 -13.76 -8.09 21.29
C LEU A 616 -14.13 -8.62 22.69
N ARG A 617 -13.74 -7.89 23.74
CA ARG A 617 -13.99 -8.34 25.11
C ARG A 617 -15.45 -8.15 25.51
N PRO A 618 -15.99 -8.99 26.41
CA PRO A 618 -17.35 -8.84 26.93
C PRO A 618 -17.64 -7.47 27.56
N SER A 619 -16.64 -6.72 27.99
CA SER A 619 -16.86 -5.38 28.56
C SER A 619 -17.46 -4.36 27.59
N ILE A 620 -17.39 -4.58 26.27
CA ILE A 620 -18.12 -3.77 25.28
C ILE A 620 -19.64 -3.82 25.53
N THR A 621 -20.14 -4.92 26.11
CA THR A 621 -21.57 -5.16 26.33
C THR A 621 -22.11 -4.42 27.55
N LEU A 622 -21.23 -3.81 28.35
CA LEU A 622 -21.60 -2.92 29.45
C LEU A 622 -22.11 -1.55 28.96
N LEU A 623 -21.90 -1.22 27.68
CA LEU A 623 -22.40 0.00 27.04
C LEU A 623 -23.88 -0.15 26.66
N THR A 624 -24.77 -0.38 27.63
CA THR A 624 -26.19 -0.67 27.41
C THR A 624 -26.96 0.42 26.65
N GLY A 625 -26.44 1.65 26.64
CA GLY A 625 -26.96 2.78 25.87
C GLY A 625 -26.59 2.79 24.38
N LEU A 626 -25.77 1.84 23.90
CA LEU A 626 -25.19 1.86 22.57
C LEU A 626 -26.24 1.54 21.48
N LYS A 627 -26.37 2.45 20.51
CA LYS A 627 -27.30 2.36 19.37
C LYS A 627 -26.59 1.99 18.08
N SER A 628 -25.32 2.33 17.94
CA SER A 628 -24.51 2.01 16.76
C SER A 628 -23.09 1.63 17.16
N LEU A 629 -22.64 0.48 16.67
CA LEU A 629 -21.28 -0.02 16.84
C LEU A 629 -20.70 -0.40 15.47
N ASN A 630 -19.68 0.33 15.04
CA ASN A 630 -18.94 0.02 13.82
C ASN A 630 -17.46 -0.22 14.17
N LEU A 631 -17.02 -1.48 14.02
CA LEU A 631 -15.64 -1.93 14.22
C LEU A 631 -15.05 -2.53 12.94
N SER A 632 -15.70 -2.30 11.80
CA SER A 632 -15.32 -2.92 10.54
C SER A 632 -13.92 -2.50 10.06
N ARG A 633 -13.31 -3.30 9.18
CA ARG A 633 -11.99 -3.03 8.56
C ARG A 633 -10.91 -2.78 9.62
N ASN A 634 -10.74 -3.76 10.49
CA ASN A 634 -9.67 -3.79 11.49
C ASN A 634 -9.00 -5.18 11.46
N SER A 635 -8.12 -5.46 12.43
CA SER A 635 -7.50 -6.77 12.63
C SER A 635 -7.95 -7.44 13.95
N LEU A 636 -9.21 -7.22 14.36
CA LEU A 636 -9.79 -7.84 15.55
C LEU A 636 -9.98 -9.35 15.32
N SER A 637 -9.80 -10.16 16.36
CA SER A 637 -9.78 -11.62 16.26
C SER A 637 -10.53 -12.33 17.40
N GLY A 638 -10.64 -13.65 17.36
CA GLY A 638 -11.37 -14.43 18.37
C GLY A 638 -12.88 -14.44 18.14
N GLU A 639 -13.65 -14.89 19.13
CA GLU A 639 -15.10 -15.03 19.01
C GLU A 639 -15.84 -13.73 19.29
N ILE A 640 -17.03 -13.59 18.69
CA ILE A 640 -17.98 -12.54 19.08
C ILE A 640 -18.57 -12.95 20.45
N PRO A 641 -18.47 -12.11 21.50
CA PRO A 641 -18.95 -12.50 22.82
C PRO A 641 -20.44 -12.84 22.84
N ASN A 642 -20.81 -13.93 23.51
CA ASN A 642 -22.21 -14.29 23.67
C ASN A 642 -23.02 -13.28 24.47
N LYS A 643 -22.39 -12.32 25.17
CA LYS A 643 -23.10 -11.21 25.82
C LYS A 643 -23.45 -10.05 24.88
N ILE A 644 -23.14 -10.14 23.58
CA ILE A 644 -23.43 -9.06 22.63
C ILE A 644 -24.92 -8.70 22.60
N GLY A 645 -25.80 -9.67 22.85
CA GLY A 645 -27.25 -9.50 22.98
C GLY A 645 -27.71 -8.58 24.12
N ASP A 646 -26.84 -8.26 25.10
CA ASP A 646 -27.17 -7.35 26.21
C ASP A 646 -27.34 -5.89 25.71
N LEU A 647 -26.82 -5.57 24.52
CA LEU A 647 -26.93 -4.25 23.88
C LEU A 647 -28.31 -4.04 23.23
N THR A 648 -29.38 -4.17 24.01
CA THR A 648 -30.78 -4.21 23.51
C THR A 648 -31.23 -2.97 22.71
N LEU A 649 -30.54 -1.83 22.85
CA LEU A 649 -30.80 -0.60 22.09
C LEU A 649 -30.04 -0.52 20.76
N LEU A 650 -29.22 -1.51 20.43
CA LEU A 650 -28.37 -1.51 19.24
C LEU A 650 -29.22 -1.66 17.98
N LYS A 651 -29.05 -0.71 17.06
CA LYS A 651 -29.70 -0.68 15.75
C LYS A 651 -28.75 -1.08 14.63
N ASN A 652 -27.49 -0.68 14.75
CA ASN A 652 -26.46 -0.92 13.74
C ASN A 652 -25.26 -1.63 14.37
N LEU A 653 -24.91 -2.79 13.84
CA LEU A 653 -23.72 -3.55 14.20
C LEU A 653 -22.94 -3.91 12.94
N SER A 654 -21.73 -3.38 12.80
CA SER A 654 -20.80 -3.78 11.74
C SER A 654 -19.48 -4.26 12.33
N LEU A 655 -19.17 -5.53 12.08
CA LEU A 655 -17.91 -6.20 12.44
C LEU A 655 -17.15 -6.67 11.19
N ALA A 656 -17.56 -6.20 10.02
CA ALA A 656 -17.08 -6.68 8.73
C ALA A 656 -15.56 -6.51 8.54
N SER A 657 -14.93 -7.33 7.68
CA SER A 657 -13.51 -7.23 7.33
C SER A 657 -12.60 -7.24 8.57
N ASN A 658 -12.72 -8.29 9.37
CA ASN A 658 -11.89 -8.56 10.55
C ASN A 658 -11.43 -10.04 10.51
N ARG A 659 -10.97 -10.56 11.64
CA ARG A 659 -10.54 -11.96 11.80
C ARG A 659 -11.37 -12.69 12.87
N PHE A 660 -12.63 -12.30 13.06
CA PHE A 660 -13.52 -12.97 14.03
C PHE A 660 -13.78 -14.42 13.60
N SER A 661 -13.85 -15.34 14.56
CA SER A 661 -14.03 -16.79 14.35
C SER A 661 -15.15 -17.35 15.24
N GLY A 662 -15.50 -18.61 15.05
CA GLY A 662 -16.58 -19.26 15.81
C GLY A 662 -17.97 -18.96 15.24
N PRO A 663 -19.04 -19.49 15.87
CA PRO A 663 -20.40 -19.30 15.40
C PRO A 663 -20.96 -17.91 15.71
N VAL A 664 -22.02 -17.53 15.01
CA VAL A 664 -22.83 -16.36 15.40
C VAL A 664 -23.45 -16.63 16.78
N PRO A 665 -23.30 -15.72 17.76
CA PRO A 665 -23.80 -15.97 19.11
C PRO A 665 -25.31 -16.14 19.19
N SER A 666 -25.77 -17.03 20.07
CA SER A 666 -27.20 -17.34 20.25
C SER A 666 -27.98 -16.21 20.92
N SER A 667 -27.31 -15.20 21.46
CA SER A 667 -27.92 -14.00 22.06
C SER A 667 -28.24 -12.88 21.07
N VAL A 668 -27.80 -12.96 19.81
CA VAL A 668 -28.10 -11.95 18.78
C VAL A 668 -29.61 -11.64 18.64
N PRO A 669 -30.55 -12.59 18.78
CA PRO A 669 -32.00 -12.31 18.77
C PRO A 669 -32.47 -11.30 19.82
N SER A 670 -31.74 -11.15 20.94
CA SER A 670 -32.07 -10.18 21.99
C SER A 670 -31.91 -8.73 21.52
N LEU A 671 -31.19 -8.50 20.42
CA LEU A 671 -31.04 -7.20 19.77
C LEU A 671 -32.31 -6.84 18.96
N SER A 672 -33.44 -6.69 19.65
CA SER A 672 -34.77 -6.49 19.05
C SER A 672 -34.91 -5.25 18.16
N GLN A 673 -34.05 -4.24 18.35
CA GLN A 673 -34.01 -3.02 17.56
C GLN A 673 -33.02 -3.06 16.39
N LEU A 674 -32.32 -4.18 16.19
CA LEU A 674 -31.26 -4.29 15.18
C LEU A 674 -31.87 -4.23 13.78
N THR A 675 -31.47 -3.21 13.02
CA THR A 675 -31.86 -2.97 11.63
C THR A 675 -30.76 -3.34 10.66
N HIS A 676 -29.50 -3.19 11.07
CA HIS A 676 -28.34 -3.41 10.22
C HIS A 676 -27.30 -4.30 10.90
N LEU A 677 -27.00 -5.45 10.28
CA LEU A 677 -25.98 -6.39 10.72
C LEU A 677 -25.04 -6.74 9.56
N ASP A 678 -23.76 -6.38 9.72
CA ASP A 678 -22.71 -6.78 8.78
C ASP A 678 -21.59 -7.55 9.50
N LEU A 679 -21.46 -8.82 9.15
CA LEU A 679 -20.45 -9.75 9.65
C LEU A 679 -19.51 -10.23 8.54
N SER A 680 -19.59 -9.64 7.35
CA SER A 680 -18.87 -10.13 6.17
C SER A 680 -17.36 -10.05 6.26
N GLY A 681 -16.63 -10.87 5.51
CA GLY A 681 -15.16 -10.81 5.47
C GLY A 681 -14.52 -11.16 6.82
N ASN A 682 -14.94 -12.25 7.44
CA ASN A 682 -14.42 -12.77 8.70
C ASN A 682 -14.10 -14.27 8.55
N ARG A 683 -13.85 -14.97 9.66
CA ARG A 683 -13.64 -16.43 9.72
C ARG A 683 -14.74 -17.11 10.54
N LEU A 684 -15.95 -16.54 10.55
CA LEU A 684 -17.10 -17.10 11.28
C LEU A 684 -17.50 -18.44 10.64
N ASN A 685 -17.88 -19.40 11.47
CA ASN A 685 -18.17 -20.77 11.04
C ASN A 685 -19.47 -21.30 11.65
N GLY A 686 -19.76 -22.59 11.44
CA GLY A 686 -21.02 -23.19 11.86
C GLY A 686 -22.16 -22.96 10.87
N VAL A 687 -23.37 -23.32 11.28
CA VAL A 687 -24.58 -23.10 10.50
C VAL A 687 -25.08 -21.67 10.65
N VAL A 688 -25.63 -21.09 9.58
CA VAL A 688 -26.34 -19.81 9.66
C VAL A 688 -27.56 -20.01 10.57
N PRO A 689 -27.73 -19.25 11.67
CA PRO A 689 -28.85 -19.47 12.58
C PRO A 689 -30.20 -19.06 12.00
N SER A 690 -31.24 -19.87 12.23
CA SER A 690 -32.61 -19.61 11.78
C SER A 690 -33.28 -18.44 12.52
N PHE A 691 -32.75 -18.03 13.68
CA PHE A 691 -33.33 -16.94 14.48
C PHE A 691 -33.36 -15.60 13.75
N PHE A 692 -32.52 -15.39 12.73
CA PHE A 692 -32.51 -14.16 11.93
C PHE A 692 -33.88 -13.92 11.29
N SER A 693 -34.58 -14.98 10.90
CA SER A 693 -35.96 -14.92 10.37
C SER A 693 -36.96 -14.35 11.37
N GLY A 694 -36.69 -14.46 12.68
CA GLY A 694 -37.54 -13.93 13.75
C GLY A 694 -37.27 -12.46 14.08
N MET A 695 -36.19 -11.87 13.56
CA MET A 695 -35.78 -10.49 13.86
C MET A 695 -36.54 -9.49 12.98
N LYS A 696 -37.75 -9.10 13.42
CA LYS A 696 -38.69 -8.26 12.63
C LYS A 696 -38.14 -6.89 12.21
N SER A 697 -37.20 -6.34 12.95
CA SER A 697 -36.58 -5.03 12.67
C SER A 697 -35.45 -5.10 11.66
N LEU A 698 -34.93 -6.29 11.35
CA LEU A 698 -33.76 -6.46 10.51
C LEU A 698 -34.10 -6.07 9.05
N ARG A 699 -33.24 -5.25 8.44
CA ARG A 699 -33.36 -4.78 7.05
C ARG A 699 -32.10 -5.06 6.24
N HIS A 700 -30.93 -5.06 6.87
CA HIS A 700 -29.66 -5.33 6.22
C HIS A 700 -28.95 -6.49 6.93
N LEU A 701 -28.65 -7.55 6.19
CA LEU A 701 -27.94 -8.73 6.68
C LEU A 701 -26.83 -9.13 5.70
N ASN A 702 -25.58 -8.97 6.11
CA ASN A 702 -24.43 -9.35 5.30
C ASN A 702 -23.57 -10.40 6.03
N LEU A 703 -23.51 -11.61 5.46
CA LEU A 703 -22.78 -12.76 5.98
C LEU A 703 -21.71 -13.28 4.99
N ALA A 704 -21.44 -12.53 3.92
CA ALA A 704 -20.52 -12.97 2.87
C ALA A 704 -19.08 -13.17 3.36
N ASP A 705 -18.32 -13.93 2.59
CA ASP A 705 -16.87 -14.09 2.76
C ASP A 705 -16.51 -14.54 4.19
N ASN A 706 -17.11 -15.65 4.61
CA ASN A 706 -16.91 -16.32 5.90
C ASN A 706 -16.70 -17.83 5.67
N SER A 707 -16.80 -18.64 6.72
CA SER A 707 -16.69 -20.10 6.69
C SER A 707 -17.98 -20.79 7.15
N PHE A 708 -19.15 -20.19 6.89
CA PHE A 708 -20.44 -20.80 7.20
C PHE A 708 -20.69 -22.04 6.34
N HIS A 709 -21.41 -23.02 6.90
CA HIS A 709 -21.74 -24.26 6.21
C HIS A 709 -23.16 -24.75 6.47
N GLY A 710 -23.61 -25.72 5.67
CA GLY A 710 -24.93 -26.34 5.77
C GLY A 710 -26.00 -25.63 4.94
N VAL A 711 -27.27 -25.89 5.27
CA VAL A 711 -28.42 -25.38 4.52
C VAL A 711 -28.82 -23.99 5.03
N LEU A 712 -28.98 -23.02 4.12
CA LEU A 712 -29.51 -21.70 4.44
C LEU A 712 -30.95 -21.79 4.99
N PRO A 713 -31.24 -21.35 6.22
CA PRO A 713 -32.53 -21.58 6.88
C PRO A 713 -33.58 -20.50 6.56
N PHE A 714 -33.44 -19.82 5.42
CA PHE A 714 -34.28 -18.66 5.06
C PHE A 714 -35.23 -19.01 3.93
N ASN A 715 -36.43 -18.44 3.98
CA ASN A 715 -37.41 -18.52 2.91
C ASN A 715 -37.36 -17.26 2.04
N GLU A 716 -37.99 -17.33 0.86
CA GLU A 716 -38.01 -16.22 -0.09
C GLU A 716 -38.69 -14.96 0.48
N THR A 717 -39.71 -15.11 1.33
CA THR A 717 -40.40 -13.97 1.95
C THR A 717 -39.50 -13.17 2.90
N PHE A 718 -38.67 -13.86 3.69
CA PHE A 718 -37.74 -13.20 4.59
C PHE A 718 -36.67 -12.44 3.81
N ILE A 719 -36.06 -13.08 2.80
CA ILE A 719 -35.01 -12.45 1.97
C ILE A 719 -35.55 -11.21 1.26
N LYS A 720 -36.79 -11.24 0.75
CA LYS A 720 -37.43 -10.09 0.10
C LYS A 720 -37.77 -8.93 1.05
N ASN A 721 -37.94 -9.20 2.34
CA ASN A 721 -38.16 -8.16 3.36
C ASN A 721 -36.87 -7.44 3.77
N LEU A 722 -35.70 -7.98 3.39
CA LEU A 722 -34.42 -7.32 3.58
C LEU A 722 -34.16 -6.35 2.43
N GLU A 723 -33.70 -5.15 2.77
CA GLU A 723 -33.18 -4.16 1.82
C GLU A 723 -31.83 -4.61 1.22
N PHE A 724 -31.07 -5.40 1.99
CA PHE A 724 -29.81 -5.96 1.55
C PHE A 724 -29.56 -7.32 2.19
N PHE A 725 -29.23 -8.30 1.36
CA PHE A 725 -28.88 -9.64 1.79
C PHE A 725 -27.71 -10.19 0.95
N GLN A 726 -26.67 -10.69 1.61
CA GLN A 726 -25.53 -11.27 0.91
C GLN A 726 -24.90 -12.42 1.72
N VAL A 727 -24.64 -13.55 1.05
CA VAL A 727 -24.08 -14.78 1.63
C VAL A 727 -22.97 -15.43 0.78
N ARG A 728 -22.62 -14.83 -0.37
CA ARG A 728 -21.54 -15.31 -1.26
C ARG A 728 -20.22 -15.52 -0.50
N GLY A 729 -19.33 -16.34 -1.06
CA GLY A 729 -18.00 -16.57 -0.47
C GLY A 729 -17.98 -17.52 0.72
N ASN A 730 -19.10 -18.17 1.05
CA ASN A 730 -19.19 -19.28 2.00
C ASN A 730 -19.28 -20.60 1.24
N SER A 731 -18.14 -21.25 0.98
CA SER A 731 -18.09 -22.45 0.11
C SER A 731 -18.82 -23.67 0.67
N GLY A 732 -18.97 -23.78 1.99
CA GLY A 732 -19.70 -24.86 2.65
C GLY A 732 -21.22 -24.64 2.75
N LEU A 733 -21.71 -23.45 2.36
CA LEU A 733 -23.11 -23.06 2.48
C LEU A 733 -23.85 -23.37 1.18
N CYS A 734 -25.06 -23.92 1.29
CA CYS A 734 -25.92 -24.20 0.15
C CYS A 734 -27.38 -23.80 0.42
N TYR A 735 -28.21 -23.73 -0.62
CA TYR A 735 -29.63 -23.42 -0.48
C TYR A 735 -30.53 -24.55 -0.98
N ASN A 736 -31.73 -24.65 -0.40
CA ASN A 736 -32.74 -25.59 -0.87
C ASN A 736 -33.48 -25.02 -2.10
N ASN A 737 -33.26 -25.62 -3.27
CA ASN A 737 -33.82 -25.18 -4.56
C ASN A 737 -35.35 -25.34 -4.65
N THR A 738 -35.98 -26.05 -3.71
CA THR A 738 -37.46 -26.14 -3.63
C THR A 738 -38.08 -24.96 -2.87
N LEU A 739 -37.31 -24.31 -1.99
CA LEU A 739 -37.78 -23.19 -1.15
C LEU A 739 -37.30 -21.83 -1.63
N LEU A 740 -36.24 -21.79 -2.43
CA LEU A 740 -35.59 -20.58 -2.92
C LEU A 740 -35.36 -20.70 -4.42
N SER A 741 -35.92 -19.77 -5.18
CA SER A 741 -35.76 -19.72 -6.63
C SER A 741 -34.31 -19.41 -7.03
N TRP A 742 -33.78 -20.13 -8.02
CA TRP A 742 -32.47 -19.85 -8.64
C TRP A 742 -32.30 -18.40 -9.12
N LYS A 743 -33.40 -17.67 -9.36
CA LYS A 743 -33.40 -16.25 -9.76
C LYS A 743 -32.88 -15.29 -8.70
N LEU A 744 -32.80 -15.70 -7.42
CA LEU A 744 -32.38 -14.85 -6.31
C LEU A 744 -30.87 -14.54 -6.26
N ASN A 745 -30.08 -15.07 -7.21
CA ASN A 745 -28.63 -14.85 -7.36
C ASN A 745 -27.86 -14.75 -6.02
N LEU A 746 -27.94 -15.82 -5.22
CA LEU A 746 -27.38 -15.85 -3.85
C LEU A 746 -25.86 -16.05 -3.80
N GLY A 747 -25.21 -16.37 -4.93
CA GLY A 747 -23.77 -16.61 -4.99
C GLY A 747 -23.28 -17.86 -4.25
N ILE A 748 -24.17 -18.82 -3.98
CA ILE A 748 -23.92 -20.12 -3.35
C ILE A 748 -24.61 -21.24 -4.15
N ALA A 749 -24.15 -22.49 -4.04
CA ALA A 749 -24.69 -23.61 -4.80
C ALA A 749 -26.00 -24.18 -4.19
N PRO A 750 -26.86 -24.85 -4.97
CA PRO A 750 -27.97 -25.63 -4.43
C PRO A 750 -27.45 -26.83 -3.62
N CYS A 751 -28.20 -27.22 -2.59
CA CYS A 751 -27.87 -28.39 -1.77
C CYS A 751 -28.23 -29.71 -2.48
N ASP A 752 -27.47 -30.76 -2.19
CA ASP A 752 -27.86 -32.15 -2.45
C ASP A 752 -28.87 -32.67 -1.41
N LYS A 753 -29.24 -33.96 -1.50
CA LYS A 753 -30.17 -34.62 -0.56
C LYS A 753 -29.65 -34.71 0.89
N TYR A 754 -28.37 -34.46 1.12
CA TYR A 754 -27.73 -34.51 2.44
C TYR A 754 -27.42 -33.11 3.01
N GLY A 755 -27.77 -32.04 2.29
CA GLY A 755 -27.53 -30.67 2.73
C GLY A 755 -26.09 -30.19 2.46
N LEU A 756 -25.41 -30.77 1.48
CA LEU A 756 -24.08 -30.37 1.03
C LEU A 756 -24.14 -29.58 -0.30
N PRO A 757 -23.25 -28.59 -0.52
CA PRO A 757 -23.17 -27.87 -1.79
C PRO A 757 -22.86 -28.80 -2.96
N LEU A 758 -23.66 -28.76 -4.02
CA LEU A 758 -23.39 -29.51 -5.25
C LEU A 758 -22.08 -29.01 -5.89
N SER A 759 -21.11 -29.91 -6.06
CA SER A 759 -19.85 -29.61 -6.75
C SER A 759 -20.08 -29.42 -8.25
N SER A 760 -19.36 -28.48 -8.86
CA SER A 760 -19.27 -28.41 -10.32
C SER A 760 -18.63 -29.70 -10.86
N PRO A 761 -19.11 -30.27 -11.98
CA PRO A 761 -18.59 -31.55 -12.47
C PRO A 761 -17.09 -31.46 -12.78
N PRO A 762 -16.27 -32.45 -12.34
CA PRO A 762 -14.84 -32.49 -12.63
C PRO A 762 -14.60 -32.76 -14.13
N GLN A 763 -13.75 -31.96 -14.77
CA GLN A 763 -13.24 -32.26 -16.11
C GLN A 763 -12.32 -33.50 -16.04
N LYS A 764 -12.63 -34.49 -16.89
CA LYS A 764 -11.94 -35.79 -16.98
C LYS A 764 -10.41 -35.63 -17.03
N GLN A 765 -9.74 -36.15 -16.00
CA GLN A 765 -8.30 -36.43 -16.01
C GLN A 765 -8.03 -37.57 -17.01
N LYS A 766 -7.02 -37.40 -17.87
CA LYS A 766 -6.41 -38.53 -18.58
C LYS A 766 -5.43 -39.19 -17.62
N GLN A 767 -5.77 -40.40 -17.15
CA GLN A 767 -4.83 -41.33 -16.54
C GLN A 767 -3.74 -41.66 -17.58
N LYS A 768 -2.48 -41.57 -17.17
CA LYS A 768 -1.37 -42.28 -17.80
C LYS A 768 -1.09 -43.46 -16.89
N GLU A 769 -1.23 -44.65 -17.45
CA GLU A 769 -0.70 -45.90 -16.92
C GLU A 769 0.83 -45.83 -17.04
N GLU A 770 1.53 -46.15 -15.95
CA GLU A 770 2.93 -46.56 -15.99
C GLU A 770 2.98 -48.02 -15.52
N GLU A 771 3.73 -48.80 -16.29
CA GLU A 771 4.02 -50.22 -16.17
C GLU A 771 4.80 -50.51 -14.89
N ASP A 772 4.44 -51.58 -14.18
CA ASP A 772 5.34 -52.31 -13.28
C ASP A 772 5.17 -53.81 -13.55
N ASP A 773 6.30 -54.50 -13.58
CA ASP A 773 6.54 -55.87 -14.03
C ASP A 773 6.50 -56.89 -12.85
N TYR A 774 6.38 -58.16 -13.21
CA TYR A 774 6.58 -59.43 -12.45
C TYR A 774 5.38 -60.25 -11.90
N ASP A 775 5.30 -61.45 -12.53
CA ASP A 775 5.13 -62.82 -11.99
C ASP A 775 3.75 -63.52 -11.92
N ASP A 776 3.67 -64.57 -12.77
CA ASP A 776 3.13 -65.93 -12.60
C ASP A 776 1.77 -66.18 -11.90
N ASN A 777 0.77 -66.64 -12.68
CA ASN A 777 0.32 -68.04 -12.66
C ASN A 777 -0.92 -68.30 -13.54
N ASP A 778 -0.99 -69.55 -13.99
CA ASP A 778 -1.98 -70.22 -14.84
C ASP A 778 -3.46 -70.09 -14.43
N GLY A 779 -4.36 -70.25 -15.43
CA GLY A 779 -5.75 -70.62 -15.20
C GLY A 779 -6.70 -70.41 -16.39
N ASP A 780 -6.95 -71.48 -17.14
CA ASP A 780 -8.02 -71.63 -18.16
C ASP A 780 -9.42 -71.19 -17.69
N GLY A 781 -10.26 -70.70 -18.61
CA GLY A 781 -11.69 -70.52 -18.35
C GLY A 781 -12.51 -69.80 -19.43
N ASP A 782 -13.16 -70.60 -20.26
CA ASP A 782 -14.15 -70.32 -21.33
C ASP A 782 -15.40 -69.48 -20.91
N GLY A 783 -16.11 -68.87 -21.89
CA GLY A 783 -17.54 -68.53 -21.74
C GLY A 783 -18.08 -67.12 -22.09
N ASP A 784 -18.11 -66.79 -23.38
CA ASP A 784 -19.27 -66.33 -24.19
C ASP A 784 -20.40 -65.36 -23.68
N LYS A 785 -20.72 -64.37 -24.54
CA LYS A 785 -21.99 -63.60 -24.78
C LYS A 785 -22.38 -62.44 -23.81
N LYS A 786 -22.88 -61.26 -24.22
CA LYS A 786 -23.62 -60.82 -25.44
C LYS A 786 -23.59 -59.28 -25.61
N GLU A 787 -23.63 -58.82 -26.86
CA GLU A 787 -23.74 -57.44 -27.33
C GLU A 787 -25.05 -56.73 -26.93
N GLU A 788 -25.01 -55.39 -26.82
CA GLU A 788 -26.01 -54.51 -27.46
C GLU A 788 -25.40 -53.14 -27.85
N LYS A 789 -25.73 -52.71 -29.08
CA LYS A 789 -25.05 -51.70 -29.93
C LYS A 789 -25.73 -50.32 -29.90
N HIS A 790 -24.93 -49.26 -29.98
CA HIS A 790 -24.94 -48.18 -31.00
C HIS A 790 -24.11 -46.99 -30.49
N GLY A 791 -23.22 -46.32 -31.21
CA GLY A 791 -22.62 -46.47 -32.53
C GLY A 791 -21.60 -45.32 -32.66
N SER A 792 -20.30 -45.64 -32.72
CA SER A 792 -19.25 -44.63 -32.89
C SER A 792 -18.68 -44.70 -34.30
N THR A 793 -18.84 -43.62 -35.05
CA THR A 793 -18.32 -43.46 -36.41
C THR A 793 -16.79 -43.42 -36.41
N ASN A 794 -16.21 -44.20 -37.33
CA ASN A 794 -14.79 -44.56 -37.42
C ASN A 794 -13.84 -43.36 -37.61
N LYS A 795 -12.95 -43.13 -36.63
CA LYS A 795 -11.81 -42.19 -36.69
C LYS A 795 -10.86 -42.43 -37.87
N VAL A 796 -10.87 -43.64 -38.42
CA VAL A 796 -10.04 -44.03 -39.59
C VAL A 796 -10.49 -43.32 -40.86
N VAL A 797 -11.81 -43.14 -41.06
CA VAL A 797 -12.35 -42.47 -42.26
C VAL A 797 -11.99 -40.98 -42.26
N LEU A 798 -12.00 -40.35 -41.08
CA LEU A 798 -11.60 -38.94 -40.94
C LEU A 798 -10.09 -38.75 -41.19
N GLY A 799 -9.25 -39.69 -40.76
CA GLY A 799 -7.81 -39.65 -41.02
C GLY A 799 -7.46 -39.77 -42.51
N VAL A 800 -8.15 -40.67 -43.24
CA VAL A 800 -7.93 -40.85 -44.68
C VAL A 800 -8.41 -39.63 -45.48
N ALA A 801 -9.53 -39.01 -45.08
CA ALA A 801 -10.03 -37.80 -45.72
C ALA A 801 -9.07 -36.60 -45.57
N ILE A 802 -8.47 -36.43 -44.39
CA ILE A 802 -7.49 -35.36 -44.13
C ILE A 802 -6.23 -35.59 -44.97
N ALA A 803 -5.73 -36.83 -45.05
CA ALA A 803 -4.53 -37.15 -45.84
C ALA A 803 -4.74 -36.92 -47.35
N LEU A 804 -5.89 -37.30 -47.89
CA LEU A 804 -6.24 -37.06 -49.30
C LEU A 804 -6.39 -35.57 -49.60
N SER A 805 -6.98 -34.80 -48.67
CA SER A 805 -7.08 -33.34 -48.80
C SER A 805 -5.71 -32.66 -48.83
N SER A 806 -4.76 -33.11 -48.00
CA SER A 806 -3.41 -32.56 -47.97
C SER A 806 -2.62 -32.87 -49.25
N LEU A 807 -2.82 -34.05 -49.84
CA LEU A 807 -2.17 -34.44 -51.10
C LEU A 807 -2.64 -33.58 -52.28
N VAL A 808 -3.94 -33.29 -52.37
CA VAL A 808 -4.50 -32.44 -53.42
C VAL A 808 -3.94 -31.02 -53.34
N PHE A 809 -3.85 -30.46 -52.13
CA PHE A 809 -3.25 -29.13 -51.92
C PHE A 809 -1.77 -29.09 -52.33
N PHE A 810 -1.01 -30.16 -52.05
CA PHE A 810 0.40 -30.25 -52.45
C PHE A 810 0.57 -30.30 -53.97
N ILE A 811 -0.30 -31.03 -54.68
CA ILE A 811 -0.29 -31.10 -56.14
C ILE A 811 -0.64 -29.74 -56.75
N VAL A 812 -1.66 -29.05 -56.22
CA VAL A 812 -2.03 -27.69 -56.68
C VAL A 812 -0.88 -26.71 -56.45
N PHE A 813 -0.18 -26.80 -55.32
CA PHE A 813 0.98 -25.97 -55.01
C PHE A 813 2.14 -26.20 -56.01
N LEU A 814 2.41 -27.45 -56.38
CA LEU A 814 3.43 -27.78 -57.39
C LEU A 814 3.04 -27.28 -58.80
N ILE A 815 1.76 -27.35 -59.16
CA ILE A 815 1.25 -26.79 -60.43
C ILE A 815 1.38 -25.26 -60.45
N LEU A 816 1.15 -24.60 -59.33
CA LEU A 816 1.34 -23.15 -59.21
C LEU A 816 2.81 -22.75 -59.30
N LEU A 817 3.72 -23.52 -58.70
CA LEU A 817 5.17 -23.30 -58.80
C LEU A 817 5.69 -23.48 -60.23
N THR A 818 5.21 -24.50 -60.95
CA THR A 818 5.60 -24.72 -62.35
C THR A 818 5.05 -23.65 -63.29
N LYS A 819 3.81 -23.17 -63.06
CA LYS A 819 3.29 -22.00 -63.78
C LYS A 819 4.06 -20.72 -63.48
N TRP A 820 4.49 -20.51 -62.24
CA TRP A 820 5.26 -19.34 -61.84
C TRP A 820 6.67 -19.34 -62.46
N SER A 821 7.30 -20.53 -62.57
CA SER A 821 8.58 -20.70 -63.27
C SER A 821 8.50 -20.47 -64.78
N LEU A 822 7.33 -20.68 -65.40
CA LEU A 822 7.10 -20.45 -66.84
C LEU A 822 6.76 -18.99 -67.18
N LEU A 823 6.32 -18.20 -66.19
CA LEU A 823 6.08 -16.75 -66.32
C LEU A 823 7.32 -15.91 -65.97
N SER A 824 8.37 -16.55 -65.45
CA SER A 824 9.65 -15.93 -65.06
C SER A 824 10.77 -16.12 -66.11
N LYS A 825 10.46 -16.78 -67.24
CA LYS A 825 11.29 -16.84 -68.45
C LYS A 825 10.50 -16.18 -69.58
#